data_AF-A0A970S7F9-F1
#
_entry.id   AF-A0A970S7F9-F1
#
_cell.length_a   1.000
_cell.length_b   1.000
_cell.length_c   1.000
_cell.angle_alpha   90.00
_cell.angle_beta   90.00
_cell.angle_gamma   90.00
#
_symmetry.space_group_name_H-M   'P 1'
#
loop_
_entity.id
_entity.type
_entity.pdbx_description
1 polymer ?
#
loop_
_entity_poly.entity_id
_entity_poly.type
_entity_poly.pdbx_seq_one_letter_code
_entity_poly.pdbx_strand_id
1 'polypeptide(L)'
;MQTGQSEIRIIWFMVLMVVAMGAWWLDVPMLSYVCAIAAGMSIMLYGGRVQQALEHNIDARTMRYVPTSKVSMYLAAMIAMLGMLLDWYLIVSLAVGAWIFLLLRWLSRLEQAVYQIQQRQQTSASQTEVSTSNTSAPYVTTTDVAATFTLQNAVPEKQLMPEDDIAESRVGLAQTGADNSSELPTQSVSSPAILATQAEQHFAKSNTVAQDFIHPSAQTSSQAQASHPSLLEQAQTWLLHGNPVLKVAIVVLLTGVVLLLRFATEHWQFSLAVKLIFVAAVSAAVTVLGYLLRAKNRSFALGVQGLGLAGLCLTLFFAYYNLVIPNLAMASVCFIAVMLLTLWLSLKQQSIELALMAMLIAYFAPFTLPVRNATAIEFIAYYLVINVAVAILSSVRPWKYLNQVAFLMTAIVGGGYAFYHGYVFERQVLSALLLAHAAIFIWLGFRFSQLLAQDDVTTFQFKPILDLALIFGAPIVAYAYLYVMYFEETRWLAAFCLVFAVVFAALYTLTRQRSQTKFIAQSYFSLMLIFSLLIPPILLPEQWSVIGWALQGVAVFAFALIKVSSISRYLALGLFAVAGLSGLYYLVELPYFEHSIYWVLSLSYAAVVLMANSKADFRAQLSTGTISIFCFMLLSASSLWLWLGLDSLAGEHAMVWTLLAIVTAYVCMNEVILSRQATWSWLLPKWLGLTPVMFAALSLVISRDYDGAIQWVSGT
;
A
#
# COMPACT_ATOMS: atom_id res chain seq x y z
N MET A 1 11.11 27.52 -3.60
CA MET A 1 11.56 26.16 -3.20
C MET A 1 11.31 25.06 -4.26
N GLN A 2 10.67 25.32 -5.41
CA GLN A 2 10.37 24.24 -6.38
C GLN A 2 11.56 23.76 -7.22
N THR A 3 12.51 24.64 -7.58
CA THR A 3 13.63 24.37 -8.50
C THR A 3 14.46 23.15 -8.11
N GLY A 4 14.94 23.07 -6.86
CA GLY A 4 15.77 21.95 -6.38
C GLY A 4 15.08 20.58 -6.42
N GLN A 5 13.74 20.52 -6.37
CA GLN A 5 13.05 19.23 -6.54
C GLN A 5 13.14 18.69 -7.99
N SER A 6 13.27 19.55 -8.99
CA SER A 6 13.42 19.16 -10.40
C SER A 6 14.76 18.44 -10.61
N GLU A 7 15.83 19.07 -10.14
CA GLU A 7 17.21 18.58 -10.24
C GLU A 7 17.38 17.21 -9.56
N ILE A 8 16.88 17.08 -8.33
CA ILE A 8 16.91 15.81 -7.57
C ILE A 8 16.23 14.66 -8.33
N ARG A 9 15.14 14.93 -9.06
CA ARG A 9 14.41 13.92 -9.85
C ARG A 9 15.15 13.52 -11.13
N ILE A 10 15.81 14.47 -11.81
CA ILE A 10 16.65 14.21 -12.98
C ILE A 10 17.87 13.35 -12.58
N ILE A 11 18.50 13.68 -11.45
CA ILE A 11 19.63 12.90 -10.90
C ILE A 11 19.20 11.46 -10.58
N TRP A 12 18.01 11.24 -9.99
CA TRP A 12 17.51 9.90 -9.69
C TRP A 12 17.22 9.07 -10.94
N PHE A 13 16.64 9.69 -11.98
CA PHE A 13 16.45 9.06 -13.29
C PHE A 13 17.79 8.66 -13.95
N MET A 14 18.80 9.53 -13.87
CA MET A 14 20.14 9.25 -14.40
C MET A 14 20.80 8.05 -13.70
N VAL A 15 20.61 7.91 -12.38
CA VAL A 15 21.09 6.74 -11.63
C VAL A 15 20.42 5.45 -12.10
N LEU A 16 19.09 5.45 -12.30
CA LEU A 16 18.39 4.27 -12.80
C LEU A 16 18.86 3.85 -14.20
N MET A 17 19.17 4.81 -15.08
CA MET A 17 19.76 4.50 -16.40
C MET A 17 21.17 3.91 -16.29
N VAL A 18 22.05 4.48 -15.45
CA VAL A 18 23.41 3.97 -15.24
C VAL A 18 23.40 2.57 -14.61
N VAL A 19 22.50 2.31 -13.66
CA VAL A 19 22.35 0.98 -13.04
C VAL A 19 21.74 -0.02 -14.02
N ALA A 20 20.77 0.36 -14.86
CA ALA A 20 20.23 -0.50 -15.91
C ALA A 20 21.31 -0.89 -16.93
N MET A 21 22.08 0.08 -17.44
CA MET A 21 23.20 -0.19 -18.35
C MET A 21 24.28 -1.07 -17.71
N GLY A 22 24.63 -0.82 -16.45
CA GLY A 22 25.57 -1.67 -15.71
C GLY A 22 25.07 -3.11 -15.53
N ALA A 23 23.78 -3.29 -15.19
CA ALA A 23 23.17 -4.60 -15.02
C ALA A 23 23.07 -5.38 -16.34
N TRP A 24 22.72 -4.71 -17.44
CA TRP A 24 22.71 -5.28 -18.79
C TRP A 24 24.11 -5.77 -19.19
N TRP A 25 25.15 -4.97 -18.93
CA TRP A 25 26.54 -5.29 -19.32
C TRP A 25 27.23 -6.32 -18.41
N LEU A 26 26.59 -6.70 -17.30
CA LEU A 26 27.01 -7.76 -16.37
C LEU A 26 26.22 -9.06 -16.56
N ASP A 27 25.43 -9.19 -17.63
CA ASP A 27 24.53 -10.33 -17.89
C ASP A 27 23.54 -10.60 -16.74
N VAL A 28 23.05 -9.54 -16.09
CA VAL A 28 22.00 -9.59 -15.04
C VAL A 28 20.69 -8.99 -15.58
N PRO A 29 20.00 -9.66 -16.54
CA PRO A 29 18.88 -9.07 -17.28
C PRO A 29 17.72 -8.64 -16.38
N MET A 30 17.39 -9.42 -15.34
CA MET A 30 16.33 -9.12 -14.38
C MET A 30 16.52 -7.75 -13.69
N LEU A 31 17.76 -7.42 -13.30
CA LEU A 31 18.07 -6.14 -12.66
C LEU A 31 17.97 -4.98 -13.68
N SER A 32 18.39 -5.21 -14.92
CA SER A 32 18.21 -4.23 -16.02
C SER A 32 16.73 -3.95 -16.29
N TYR A 33 15.88 -4.98 -16.37
CA TYR A 33 14.45 -4.81 -16.60
C TYR A 33 13.75 -4.09 -15.44
N VAL A 34 14.06 -4.44 -14.19
CA VAL A 34 13.51 -3.75 -13.01
C VAL A 34 13.92 -2.26 -13.00
N CYS A 35 15.17 -1.93 -13.30
CA CYS A 35 15.61 -0.53 -13.39
C CYS A 35 14.99 0.22 -14.58
N ALA A 36 14.78 -0.43 -15.73
CA ALA A 36 14.08 0.16 -16.87
C ALA A 36 12.60 0.46 -16.58
N ILE A 37 11.89 -0.47 -15.93
CA ILE A 37 10.50 -0.27 -15.48
C ILE A 37 10.42 0.87 -14.45
N ALA A 38 11.33 0.91 -13.48
CA ALA A 38 11.42 2.00 -12.50
C ALA A 38 11.68 3.37 -13.18
N ALA A 39 12.52 3.41 -14.22
CA ALA A 39 12.77 4.62 -14.99
C ALA A 39 11.52 5.08 -15.78
N GLY A 40 10.79 4.16 -16.42
CA GLY A 40 9.51 4.46 -17.08
C GLY A 40 8.44 4.98 -16.12
N MET A 41 8.31 4.36 -14.94
CA MET A 41 7.43 4.84 -13.87
C MET A 41 7.86 6.22 -13.34
N SER A 42 9.16 6.51 -13.28
CA SER A 42 9.68 7.84 -12.92
C SER A 42 9.22 8.92 -13.90
N ILE A 43 9.32 8.66 -15.21
CA ILE A 43 8.85 9.58 -16.26
C ILE A 43 7.35 9.83 -16.11
N MET A 44 6.55 8.76 -15.88
CA MET A 44 5.10 8.85 -15.70
C MET A 44 4.70 9.69 -14.47
N LEU A 45 5.39 9.51 -13.34
CA LEU A 45 5.18 10.26 -12.09
C LEU A 45 5.76 11.69 -12.09
N TYR A 46 6.67 11.99 -13.01
CA TYR A 46 7.08 13.36 -13.30
C TYR A 46 6.03 14.05 -14.18
N GLY A 47 5.66 13.42 -15.29
CA GLY A 47 4.69 13.92 -16.24
C GLY A 47 3.31 14.20 -15.64
N GLY A 48 2.82 13.31 -14.76
CA GLY A 48 1.57 13.53 -14.03
C GLY A 48 1.55 14.82 -13.21
N ARG A 49 2.69 15.24 -12.65
CA ARG A 49 2.83 16.47 -11.87
C ARG A 49 3.01 17.73 -12.73
N VAL A 50 3.63 17.61 -13.91
CA VAL A 50 3.65 18.70 -14.90
C VAL A 50 2.21 19.03 -15.32
N GLN A 51 1.38 18.02 -15.56
CA GLN A 51 -0.02 18.23 -15.89
C GLN A 51 -0.82 18.86 -14.73
N GLN A 52 -0.65 18.40 -13.49
CA GLN A 52 -1.31 19.02 -12.32
C GLN A 52 -0.87 20.48 -12.10
N ALA A 53 0.40 20.81 -12.35
CA ALA A 53 0.87 22.19 -12.30
C ALA A 53 0.25 23.06 -13.41
N LEU A 54 -0.06 22.47 -14.58
CA LEU A 54 -0.81 23.13 -15.64
C LEU A 54 -2.28 23.35 -15.22
N GLU A 55 -2.96 22.30 -14.79
CA GLU A 55 -4.37 22.30 -14.33
C GLU A 55 -4.60 23.38 -13.25
N HIS A 56 -3.73 23.43 -12.23
CA HIS A 56 -3.82 24.41 -11.14
C HIS A 56 -3.62 25.88 -11.61
N ASN A 57 -2.81 26.13 -12.64
CA ASN A 57 -2.65 27.47 -13.23
C ASN A 57 -3.80 27.84 -14.20
N ILE A 58 -4.57 26.85 -14.67
CA ILE A 58 -5.68 27.02 -15.62
C ILE A 58 -6.99 27.28 -14.88
N ASP A 59 -7.28 26.54 -13.80
CA ASP A 59 -8.47 26.76 -12.96
C ASP A 59 -8.50 28.19 -12.39
N ALA A 60 -7.35 28.71 -11.98
CA ALA A 60 -7.17 30.09 -11.51
C ALA A 60 -7.44 31.18 -12.58
N ARG A 61 -7.72 30.80 -13.85
CA ARG A 61 -7.99 31.72 -14.97
C ARG A 61 -9.20 31.30 -15.84
N THR A 62 -10.08 30.43 -15.32
CA THR A 62 -11.39 30.11 -15.92
C THR A 62 -11.37 29.75 -17.42
N MET A 63 -10.38 28.96 -17.87
CA MET A 63 -10.35 28.44 -19.25
C MET A 63 -10.86 26.99 -19.34
N ARG A 64 -11.67 26.67 -20.35
CA ARG A 64 -12.16 25.30 -20.60
C ARG A 64 -11.04 24.40 -21.13
N TYR A 65 -10.41 23.62 -20.25
CA TYR A 65 -9.51 22.52 -20.63
C TYR A 65 -10.31 21.20 -20.77
N VAL A 66 -9.96 20.37 -21.75
CA VAL A 66 -10.51 19.01 -21.89
C VAL A 66 -9.52 18.02 -21.26
N PRO A 67 -9.87 17.38 -20.13
CA PRO A 67 -8.94 16.51 -19.41
C PRO A 67 -8.57 15.28 -20.24
N THR A 68 -7.27 15.04 -20.40
CA THR A 68 -6.76 13.87 -21.13
C THR A 68 -6.74 12.63 -20.23
N SER A 69 -7.44 11.57 -20.64
CA SER A 69 -7.50 10.32 -19.88
C SER A 69 -6.19 9.54 -19.98
N LYS A 70 -5.53 9.35 -18.83
CA LYS A 70 -4.25 8.62 -18.72
C LYS A 70 -4.42 7.10 -18.79
N VAL A 71 -5.67 6.61 -18.79
CA VAL A 71 -6.06 5.19 -18.64
C VAL A 71 -5.35 4.29 -19.66
N SER A 72 -5.34 4.65 -20.95
CA SER A 72 -4.72 3.83 -22.00
C SER A 72 -3.21 3.65 -21.81
N MET A 73 -2.52 4.62 -21.20
CA MET A 73 -1.08 4.54 -20.95
C MET A 73 -0.77 3.68 -19.72
N TYR A 74 -1.62 3.71 -18.68
CA TYR A 74 -1.56 2.75 -17.58
C TYR A 74 -1.89 1.32 -18.04
N LEU A 75 -2.90 1.16 -18.91
CA LEU A 75 -3.29 -0.14 -19.45
C LEU A 75 -2.16 -0.77 -20.29
N ALA A 76 -1.50 0.00 -21.16
CA ALA A 76 -0.34 -0.47 -21.91
C ALA A 76 0.83 -0.89 -21.00
N ALA A 77 1.12 -0.12 -19.94
CA ALA A 77 2.14 -0.48 -18.95
C ALA A 77 1.78 -1.76 -18.18
N MET A 78 0.51 -1.94 -17.82
CA MET A 78 0.02 -3.13 -17.13
C MET A 78 0.11 -4.38 -18.03
N ILE A 79 -0.24 -4.27 -19.32
CA ILE A 79 -0.10 -5.35 -20.30
C ILE A 79 1.37 -5.71 -20.53
N ALA A 80 2.28 -4.72 -20.59
CA ALA A 80 3.72 -4.97 -20.70
C ALA A 80 4.26 -5.72 -19.47
N MET A 81 3.84 -5.32 -18.26
CA MET A 81 4.21 -6.00 -17.02
C MET A 81 3.65 -7.42 -16.93
N LEU A 82 2.39 -7.62 -17.35
CA LEU A 82 1.76 -8.95 -17.35
C LEU A 82 2.41 -9.88 -18.39
N GLY A 83 2.75 -9.36 -19.57
CA GLY A 83 3.50 -10.09 -20.59
C GLY A 83 4.91 -10.49 -20.15
N MET A 84 5.58 -9.66 -19.34
CA MET A 84 6.87 -10.00 -18.72
C MET A 84 6.73 -11.07 -17.63
N LEU A 85 5.60 -11.12 -16.91
CA LEU A 85 5.31 -12.18 -15.92
C LEU A 85 4.99 -13.54 -16.55
N LEU A 86 4.71 -13.58 -17.86
CA LEU A 86 4.27 -14.75 -18.62
C LEU A 86 5.27 -15.17 -19.72
N ASP A 87 6.47 -14.58 -19.74
CA ASP A 87 7.50 -14.74 -20.80
C ASP A 87 6.99 -14.52 -22.25
N TRP A 88 5.94 -13.71 -22.41
CA TRP A 88 5.32 -13.42 -23.70
C TRP A 88 5.99 -12.24 -24.41
N TYR A 89 7.25 -12.42 -24.83
CA TYR A 89 8.10 -11.36 -25.39
C TYR A 89 7.48 -10.57 -26.56
N LEU A 90 6.64 -11.19 -27.39
CA LEU A 90 5.88 -10.49 -28.45
C LEU A 90 4.86 -9.49 -27.87
N ILE A 91 4.11 -9.89 -26.83
CA ILE A 91 3.13 -9.04 -26.15
C ILE A 91 3.85 -7.93 -25.37
N VAL A 92 4.99 -8.23 -24.75
CA VAL A 92 5.87 -7.21 -24.14
C VAL A 92 6.31 -6.18 -25.17
N SER A 93 6.84 -6.61 -26.32
CA SER A 93 7.32 -5.71 -27.37
C SER A 93 6.20 -4.83 -27.94
N LEU A 94 5.01 -5.40 -28.19
CA LEU A 94 3.84 -4.65 -28.67
C LEU A 94 3.32 -3.67 -27.62
N ALA A 95 3.23 -4.07 -26.34
CA ALA A 95 2.75 -3.23 -25.26
C ALA A 95 3.72 -2.09 -24.93
N VAL A 96 5.04 -2.34 -24.95
CA VAL A 96 6.08 -1.31 -24.82
C VAL A 96 6.05 -0.35 -26.01
N GLY A 97 5.92 -0.86 -27.25
CA GLY A 97 5.77 -0.01 -28.44
C GLY A 97 4.54 0.90 -28.37
N ALA A 98 3.38 0.35 -27.97
CA ALA A 98 2.16 1.11 -27.74
C ALA A 98 2.31 2.13 -26.60
N TRP A 99 2.99 1.78 -25.52
CA TRP A 99 3.27 2.68 -24.40
C TRP A 99 4.17 3.85 -24.82
N ILE A 100 5.24 3.60 -25.57
CA ILE A 100 6.13 4.65 -26.13
C ILE A 100 5.35 5.58 -27.07
N PHE A 101 4.54 5.04 -27.97
CA PHE A 101 3.71 5.83 -28.88
C PHE A 101 2.69 6.71 -28.13
N LEU A 102 2.02 6.16 -27.12
CA LEU A 102 1.08 6.91 -26.28
C LEU A 102 1.80 7.99 -25.45
N LEU A 103 2.98 7.69 -24.91
CA LEU A 103 3.81 8.64 -24.17
C LEU A 103 4.23 9.82 -25.05
N LEU A 104 4.76 9.57 -26.25
CA LEU A 104 5.15 10.61 -27.21
C LEU A 104 3.94 11.46 -27.65
N ARG A 105 2.81 10.82 -27.94
CA ARG A 105 1.54 11.50 -28.31
C ARG A 105 0.93 12.29 -27.16
N TRP A 106 1.24 11.96 -25.91
CA TRP A 106 0.86 12.73 -24.73
C TRP A 106 1.84 13.90 -24.49
N LEU A 107 3.15 13.67 -24.66
CA LEU A 107 4.20 14.69 -24.54
C LEU A 107 3.98 15.86 -25.51
N SER A 108 3.73 15.56 -26.78
CA SER A 108 3.46 16.57 -27.82
C SER A 108 2.22 17.43 -27.53
N ARG A 109 1.21 16.89 -26.84
CA ARG A 109 0.03 17.68 -26.40
C ARG A 109 0.36 18.61 -25.23
N LEU A 110 1.22 18.18 -24.29
CA LEU A 110 1.68 19.07 -23.22
C LEU A 110 2.53 20.21 -23.79
N GLU A 111 3.44 19.90 -24.72
CA GLU A 111 4.24 20.88 -25.45
C GLU A 111 3.36 21.93 -26.13
N GLN A 112 2.36 21.51 -26.91
CA GLN A 112 1.37 22.40 -27.53
C GLN A 112 0.61 23.26 -26.50
N ALA A 113 0.19 22.68 -25.37
CA ALA A 113 -0.51 23.41 -24.32
C ALA A 113 0.38 24.46 -23.63
N VAL A 114 1.66 24.15 -23.38
CA VAL A 114 2.65 25.09 -22.83
C VAL A 114 2.90 26.23 -23.81
N TYR A 115 3.11 25.94 -25.10
CA TYR A 115 3.29 26.98 -26.12
C TYR A 115 2.07 27.92 -26.21
N GLN A 116 0.84 27.41 -26.17
CA GLN A 116 -0.38 28.23 -26.19
C GLN A 116 -0.50 29.16 -24.97
N ILE A 117 -0.14 28.69 -23.78
CA ILE A 117 -0.12 29.51 -22.56
C ILE A 117 0.93 30.62 -22.69
N GLN A 118 2.13 30.29 -23.16
CA GLN A 118 3.23 31.25 -23.32
C GLN A 118 2.91 32.32 -24.38
N GLN A 119 2.30 31.93 -25.51
CA GLN A 119 1.84 32.88 -26.53
C GLN A 119 0.79 33.85 -25.98
N ARG A 120 -0.23 33.36 -25.26
CA ARG A 120 -1.26 34.25 -24.67
C ARG A 120 -0.70 35.16 -23.58
N GLN A 121 0.28 34.71 -22.80
CA GLN A 121 0.96 35.60 -21.83
C GLN A 121 1.64 36.78 -22.53
N GLN A 122 2.28 36.55 -23.67
CA GLN A 122 2.84 37.63 -24.50
C GLN A 122 1.74 38.56 -25.05
N THR A 123 0.63 38.01 -25.59
CA THR A 123 -0.47 38.83 -26.10
C THR A 123 -1.12 39.70 -25.01
N SER A 124 -1.32 39.16 -23.80
CA SER A 124 -1.89 39.92 -22.67
C SER A 124 -0.93 40.98 -22.13
N ALA A 125 0.39 40.75 -22.18
CA ALA A 125 1.37 41.78 -21.84
C ALA A 125 1.25 42.99 -22.79
N SER A 126 1.27 42.75 -24.11
CA SER A 126 1.14 43.82 -25.11
C SER A 126 -0.21 44.54 -25.06
N GLN A 127 -1.30 43.85 -24.71
CA GLN A 127 -2.60 44.52 -24.48
C GLN A 127 -2.58 45.43 -23.24
N THR A 128 -1.81 45.07 -22.20
CA THR A 128 -1.70 45.88 -20.98
C THR A 128 -0.99 47.22 -21.25
N GLU A 129 0.07 47.22 -22.07
CA GLU A 129 0.79 48.44 -22.47
C GLU A 129 -0.10 49.40 -23.28
N VAL A 130 -0.89 48.88 -24.23
CA VAL A 130 -1.79 49.69 -25.08
C VAL A 130 -2.94 50.32 -24.28
N SER A 131 -3.41 49.68 -23.22
CA SER A 131 -4.41 50.29 -22.32
C SER A 131 -3.85 51.42 -21.45
N THR A 132 -2.52 51.52 -21.28
CA THR A 132 -1.88 52.62 -20.51
C THR A 132 -1.49 53.85 -21.33
N SER A 133 -1.54 53.82 -22.67
CA SER A 133 -1.10 54.95 -23.51
C SER A 133 -2.17 56.01 -23.80
N ASN A 134 -3.46 55.67 -23.65
CA ASN A 134 -4.54 56.46 -24.24
C ASN A 134 -5.42 57.14 -23.18
N THR A 135 -4.96 58.27 -22.62
CA THR A 135 -5.81 59.18 -21.81
C THR A 135 -5.39 60.65 -22.02
N SER A 136 -5.81 61.23 -23.14
CA SER A 136 -5.88 62.70 -23.33
C SER A 136 -6.73 63.04 -24.56
N ALA A 137 -7.72 63.91 -24.38
CA ALA A 137 -8.51 64.60 -25.42
C ALA A 137 -8.50 66.11 -25.09
N PRO A 138 -9.16 67.02 -25.84
CA PRO A 138 -9.84 66.90 -27.14
C PRO A 138 -9.44 68.00 -28.16
N TYR A 139 -9.95 67.94 -29.41
CA TYR A 139 -10.48 69.12 -30.11
C TYR A 139 -11.58 68.74 -31.11
N VAL A 140 -12.23 69.73 -31.74
CA VAL A 140 -13.60 69.64 -32.29
C VAL A 140 -13.67 70.09 -33.76
N THR A 141 -14.72 69.69 -34.48
CA THR A 141 -15.60 70.51 -35.39
C THR A 141 -15.84 69.97 -36.83
N THR A 142 -17.07 69.47 -37.05
CA THR A 142 -17.96 69.50 -38.25
C THR A 142 -17.77 68.70 -39.56
N THR A 143 -18.96 68.34 -40.11
CA THR A 143 -19.40 68.16 -41.52
C THR A 143 -19.08 66.87 -42.30
N ASP A 144 -20.10 65.99 -42.35
CA ASP A 144 -20.81 65.47 -43.53
C ASP A 144 -20.09 65.22 -44.87
N VAL A 145 -20.30 64.01 -45.44
CA VAL A 145 -21.27 63.79 -46.56
C VAL A 145 -21.41 62.27 -46.86
N ALA A 146 -22.54 61.87 -47.46
CA ALA A 146 -23.03 60.49 -47.61
C ALA A 146 -22.44 59.67 -48.79
N ALA A 147 -22.50 58.32 -48.65
CA ALA A 147 -22.82 57.29 -49.68
C ALA A 147 -22.48 55.90 -49.07
N THR A 148 -23.42 55.00 -48.71
CA THR A 148 -24.45 54.31 -49.52
C THR A 148 -23.85 53.37 -50.57
N PHE A 149 -23.82 52.06 -50.28
CA PHE A 149 -24.22 51.04 -51.26
C PHE A 149 -24.82 49.78 -50.63
N THR A 150 -25.88 49.31 -51.29
CA THR A 150 -26.81 48.20 -51.01
C THR A 150 -26.39 46.92 -51.77
N LEU A 151 -26.99 45.71 -51.73
CA LEU A 151 -28.16 45.09 -51.06
C LEU A 151 -28.09 43.53 -51.21
N GLN A 152 -29.09 42.80 -50.65
CA GLN A 152 -29.59 41.45 -51.08
C GLN A 152 -28.63 40.24 -50.88
N ASN A 153 -29.03 39.00 -50.55
CA ASN A 153 -30.32 38.28 -50.34
C ASN A 153 -30.07 37.12 -49.32
N ALA A 154 -30.94 36.18 -48.90
CA ALA A 154 -32.37 35.86 -49.11
C ALA A 154 -32.91 35.01 -47.92
N VAL A 155 -34.23 34.78 -47.82
CA VAL A 155 -34.92 33.88 -46.86
C VAL A 155 -36.15 33.24 -47.55
N PRO A 156 -36.40 31.92 -47.45
CA PRO A 156 -37.53 31.36 -46.65
C PRO A 156 -37.17 29.98 -46.01
N GLU A 157 -38.00 29.18 -45.31
CA GLU A 157 -39.43 29.16 -44.94
C GLU A 157 -39.54 28.34 -43.61
N LYS A 158 -40.14 28.75 -42.47
CA LYS A 158 -41.54 29.07 -42.07
C LYS A 158 -42.51 27.86 -41.99
N GLN A 159 -42.86 27.45 -40.76
CA GLN A 159 -44.15 26.87 -40.26
C GLN A 159 -43.93 26.35 -38.81
N LEU A 160 -44.87 26.38 -37.85
CA LEU A 160 -46.15 27.08 -37.67
C LEU A 160 -46.34 27.33 -36.14
N MET A 161 -47.23 28.25 -35.74
CA MET A 161 -47.61 28.52 -34.33
C MET A 161 -48.93 27.76 -33.95
N PRO A 162 -49.76 28.23 -32.99
CA PRO A 162 -49.79 27.76 -31.60
C PRO A 162 -51.19 27.20 -31.23
N GLU A 163 -51.49 27.02 -29.93
CA GLU A 163 -52.79 27.47 -29.41
C GLU A 163 -52.75 27.73 -27.89
N ASP A 164 -53.51 28.76 -27.49
CA ASP A 164 -53.81 29.18 -26.11
C ASP A 164 -54.98 28.31 -25.56
N ASP A 165 -55.68 28.54 -24.43
CA ASP A 165 -55.80 29.67 -23.50
C ASP A 165 -56.49 29.20 -22.17
N ILE A 166 -56.58 30.09 -21.16
CA ILE A 166 -57.67 30.21 -20.13
C ILE A 166 -58.02 29.00 -19.20
N ALA A 167 -58.25 29.12 -17.88
CA ALA A 167 -58.04 30.20 -16.89
C ALA A 167 -58.23 29.69 -15.42
N GLU A 168 -57.90 30.54 -14.43
CA GLU A 168 -58.33 30.60 -13.00
C GLU A 168 -58.31 29.30 -12.12
N SER A 169 -57.73 29.26 -10.90
CA SER A 169 -58.07 30.18 -9.79
C SER A 169 -57.15 30.08 -8.55
N ARG A 170 -56.57 31.23 -8.16
CA ARG A 170 -56.43 31.78 -6.78
C ARG A 170 -55.92 30.91 -5.59
N VAL A 171 -54.76 31.30 -5.02
CA VAL A 171 -54.50 31.71 -3.59
C VAL A 171 -53.04 31.39 -3.14
N GLY A 172 -52.37 32.35 -2.46
CA GLY A 172 -51.09 32.16 -1.73
C GLY A 172 -49.83 32.27 -2.62
N LEU A 173 -49.00 33.32 -2.65
CA LEU A 173 -48.46 34.22 -1.61
C LEU A 173 -47.74 33.49 -0.46
N ALA A 174 -46.47 33.76 -0.14
CA ALA A 174 -45.45 34.52 -0.89
C ALA A 174 -44.02 34.17 -0.41
N GLN A 175 -43.02 34.34 -1.28
CA GLN A 175 -41.65 34.70 -0.87
C GLN A 175 -41.35 36.11 -1.40
N THR A 176 -40.89 37.00 -0.52
CA THR A 176 -40.31 38.32 -0.83
C THR A 176 -39.33 38.65 0.31
N GLY A 177 -38.11 39.15 0.08
CA GLY A 177 -37.47 39.51 -1.19
C GLY A 177 -37.59 41.00 -1.50
N ALA A 178 -36.58 41.77 -1.06
CA ALA A 178 -36.26 43.18 -1.39
C ALA A 178 -35.02 43.60 -0.57
N ASP A 179 -34.17 44.56 -0.96
CA ASP A 179 -33.68 44.93 -2.30
C ASP A 179 -32.37 45.76 -2.13
N ASN A 180 -31.80 46.23 -3.25
CA ASN A 180 -30.61 47.06 -3.40
C ASN A 180 -30.54 48.33 -2.52
N SER A 181 -29.32 48.71 -2.16
CA SER A 181 -28.87 50.12 -2.16
C SER A 181 -27.37 50.23 -2.42
N SER A 182 -26.99 51.25 -3.20
CA SER A 182 -25.61 51.60 -3.53
C SER A 182 -25.01 52.55 -2.49
N GLU A 183 -23.68 52.60 -2.35
CA GLU A 183 -22.90 53.84 -2.57
C GLU A 183 -21.37 53.64 -2.51
N LEU A 184 -20.65 54.63 -3.04
CA LEU A 184 -19.20 54.89 -3.02
C LEU A 184 -19.01 56.32 -2.45
N PRO A 185 -17.80 56.92 -2.28
CA PRO A 185 -16.43 56.42 -2.54
C PRO A 185 -15.40 56.77 -1.40
N THR A 186 -14.11 56.57 -1.75
CA THR A 186 -12.96 57.49 -1.50
C THR A 186 -12.01 57.35 -0.29
N GLN A 187 -10.75 57.70 -0.60
CA GLN A 187 -9.62 58.09 0.26
C GLN A 187 -8.88 57.02 1.08
N SER A 188 -7.57 57.16 1.36
CA SER A 188 -6.38 57.19 0.46
C SER A 188 -5.13 57.61 1.26
N VAL A 189 -3.95 56.99 1.03
CA VAL A 189 -2.61 57.42 1.56
C VAL A 189 -2.49 57.21 3.10
N SER A 190 -1.36 56.88 3.75
CA SER A 190 0.08 56.79 3.39
C SER A 190 0.81 55.63 4.12
N SER A 191 2.06 55.39 3.69
CA SER A 191 3.19 54.86 4.50
C SER A 191 4.30 55.96 4.55
N PRO A 192 5.38 55.90 5.37
CA PRO A 192 5.95 54.73 6.04
C PRO A 192 6.43 54.92 7.51
N ALA A 193 7.14 53.91 8.00
CA ALA A 193 7.76 53.71 9.32
C ALA A 193 8.70 54.81 9.88
N ILE A 194 8.94 54.78 11.21
CA ILE A 194 10.28 54.82 11.83
C ILE A 194 10.36 53.99 13.15
N LEU A 195 11.37 53.12 13.20
CA LEU A 195 12.23 52.64 14.30
C LEU A 195 11.79 52.63 15.81
N ALA A 196 11.66 51.40 16.33
CA ALA A 196 11.94 50.84 17.67
C ALA A 196 12.27 51.69 18.92
N THR A 197 11.62 51.36 20.06
CA THR A 197 12.22 51.03 21.40
C THR A 197 11.12 50.43 22.31
N GLN A 198 11.25 49.19 22.80
CA GLN A 198 11.74 48.73 24.14
C GLN A 198 10.73 48.80 25.31
N ALA A 199 10.92 47.93 26.32
CA ALA A 199 10.07 47.67 27.50
C ALA A 199 8.64 47.18 27.17
N GLU A 200 8.24 45.91 27.30
CA GLU A 200 8.54 44.87 28.31
C GLU A 200 7.86 45.11 29.68
N GLN A 201 6.72 44.43 29.84
CA GLN A 201 6.17 43.79 31.04
C GLN A 201 6.28 44.49 32.42
N HIS A 202 5.13 44.82 33.03
CA HIS A 202 4.67 44.29 34.34
C HIS A 202 3.27 44.88 34.68
N PHE A 203 2.17 44.13 34.73
CA PHE A 203 1.70 43.18 35.78
C PHE A 203 0.86 43.79 36.94
N ALA A 204 -0.39 44.19 36.64
CA ALA A 204 -1.49 44.51 37.59
C ALA A 204 -2.80 44.70 36.77
N LYS A 205 -4.05 44.37 37.15
CA LYS A 205 -4.73 43.61 38.24
C LYS A 205 -5.91 42.89 37.56
N SER A 206 -6.28 41.63 37.82
CA SER A 206 -6.85 41.02 39.05
C SER A 206 -8.34 41.38 39.33
N ASN A 207 -9.24 40.41 39.07
CA ASN A 207 -10.63 40.23 39.55
C ASN A 207 -11.69 41.22 38.99
N THR A 208 -12.95 40.84 38.72
CA THR A 208 -13.84 39.96 39.53
C THR A 208 -14.86 39.16 38.68
N VAL A 209 -15.44 38.12 39.29
CA VAL A 209 -16.43 37.17 38.72
C VAL A 209 -17.83 37.76 38.53
N ALA A 210 -18.49 37.40 37.44
CA ALA A 210 -19.93 37.22 37.34
C ALA A 210 -20.22 36.01 36.42
N GLN A 211 -21.27 35.23 36.71
CA GLN A 211 -21.66 34.07 35.90
C GLN A 211 -22.80 34.45 34.95
N ASP A 212 -22.82 33.87 33.76
CA ASP A 212 -24.08 33.60 33.07
C ASP A 212 -24.01 32.23 32.38
N PHE A 213 -25.15 31.54 32.32
CA PHE A 213 -25.27 30.18 31.77
C PHE A 213 -26.15 30.21 30.53
N ILE A 214 -25.62 29.88 29.35
CA ILE A 214 -26.35 29.24 28.24
C ILE A 214 -25.36 28.77 27.14
N HIS A 215 -25.64 27.59 26.56
CA HIS A 215 -24.99 26.97 25.38
C HIS A 215 -23.46 26.94 25.23
N PRO A 216 -22.81 25.77 25.41
CA PRO A 216 -21.51 25.50 24.79
C PRO A 216 -21.70 25.21 23.29
N SER A 217 -21.18 26.09 22.42
CA SER A 217 -21.11 25.84 20.98
C SER A 217 -19.93 24.90 20.66
N ALA A 218 -20.12 24.02 19.67
CA ALA A 218 -19.19 22.93 19.40
C ALA A 218 -17.88 23.41 18.77
N GLN A 219 -16.80 23.50 19.56
CA GLN A 219 -15.44 23.50 19.02
C GLN A 219 -15.09 22.09 18.52
N THR A 220 -15.37 21.84 17.25
CA THR A 220 -14.91 20.63 16.54
C THR A 220 -13.39 20.56 16.60
N SER A 221 -12.87 19.68 17.46
CA SER A 221 -11.45 19.33 17.47
C SER A 221 -11.10 18.63 16.16
N SER A 222 -10.66 19.40 15.17
CA SER A 222 -10.21 18.88 13.89
C SER A 222 -8.99 17.99 14.12
N GLN A 223 -9.22 16.67 14.20
CA GLN A 223 -8.16 15.69 14.28
C GLN A 223 -7.40 15.73 12.96
N ALA A 224 -6.25 16.42 12.97
CA ALA A 224 -5.33 16.42 11.84
C ALA A 224 -4.99 14.97 11.49
N GLN A 225 -5.51 14.50 10.36
CA GLN A 225 -5.28 13.13 9.89
C GLN A 225 -3.77 12.94 9.69
N ALA A 226 -3.15 12.22 10.63
CA ALA A 226 -1.73 11.95 10.61
C ALA A 226 -1.41 11.06 9.41
N SER A 227 -1.04 11.66 8.29
CA SER A 227 -0.60 10.93 7.10
C SER A 227 0.57 10.01 7.48
N HIS A 228 0.36 8.71 7.29
CA HIS A 228 1.39 7.71 7.51
C HIS A 228 2.28 7.71 6.27
N PRO A 229 3.56 8.13 6.35
CA PRO A 229 4.43 8.12 5.19
C PRO A 229 4.60 6.67 4.77
N SER A 230 4.28 6.42 3.50
CA SER A 230 4.42 5.11 2.85
C SER A 230 5.85 4.57 2.98
N LEU A 231 6.04 3.26 2.79
CA LEU A 231 7.39 2.68 2.72
C LEU A 231 8.24 3.35 1.62
N LEU A 232 7.59 3.84 0.55
CA LEU A 232 8.24 4.63 -0.50
C LEU A 232 8.67 6.02 0.00
N GLU A 233 7.87 6.74 0.77
CA GLU A 233 8.27 8.02 1.39
C GLU A 233 9.32 7.84 2.48
N GLN A 234 9.33 6.71 3.19
CA GLN A 234 10.39 6.36 4.15
C GLN A 234 11.71 5.99 3.44
N ALA A 235 11.65 5.23 2.34
CA ALA A 235 12.80 4.96 1.48
C ALA A 235 13.32 6.25 0.81
N GLN A 236 12.43 7.12 0.35
CA GLN A 236 12.79 8.44 -0.19
C GLN A 236 13.42 9.32 0.89
N THR A 237 12.83 9.44 2.08
CA THR A 237 13.42 10.26 3.16
C THR A 237 14.74 9.69 3.69
N TRP A 238 14.95 8.38 3.66
CA TRP A 238 16.26 7.75 3.91
C TRP A 238 17.29 8.04 2.81
N LEU A 239 16.87 8.02 1.54
CA LEU A 239 17.71 8.37 0.40
C LEU A 239 18.09 9.86 0.42
N LEU A 240 17.13 10.73 0.76
CA LEU A 240 17.23 12.19 0.74
C LEU A 240 17.90 12.79 2.00
N HIS A 241 17.86 12.14 3.17
CA HIS A 241 18.59 12.62 4.35
C HIS A 241 20.11 12.46 4.16
N GLY A 242 20.85 13.53 4.38
CA GLY A 242 22.29 13.62 4.11
C GLY A 242 22.58 14.44 2.84
N ASN A 243 23.72 14.20 2.20
CA ASN A 243 24.03 14.79 0.89
C ASN A 243 23.64 13.78 -0.21
N PRO A 244 22.56 14.01 -1.00
CA PRO A 244 22.14 13.06 -2.04
C PRO A 244 23.14 13.00 -3.20
N VAL A 245 23.79 14.11 -3.56
CA VAL A 245 24.81 14.17 -4.62
C VAL A 245 26.00 13.28 -4.27
N LEU A 246 26.40 13.24 -2.99
CA LEU A 246 27.43 12.32 -2.50
C LEU A 246 27.02 10.84 -2.67
N LYS A 247 25.79 10.47 -2.27
CA LYS A 247 25.32 9.08 -2.41
C LYS A 247 25.33 8.64 -3.87
N VAL A 248 24.94 9.53 -4.77
CA VAL A 248 24.97 9.30 -6.23
C VAL A 248 26.39 9.21 -6.76
N ALA A 249 27.29 10.11 -6.34
CA ALA A 249 28.70 10.06 -6.71
C ALA A 249 29.38 8.76 -6.26
N ILE A 250 29.02 8.24 -5.08
CA ILE A 250 29.49 6.93 -4.58
C ILE A 250 29.00 5.79 -5.48
N VAL A 251 27.72 5.78 -5.89
CA VAL A 251 27.19 4.74 -6.80
C VAL A 251 27.85 4.82 -8.17
N VAL A 252 27.94 6.01 -8.77
CA VAL A 252 28.59 6.22 -10.07
C VAL A 252 30.07 5.84 -10.03
N LEU A 253 30.79 6.17 -8.94
CA LEU A 253 32.20 5.79 -8.79
C LEU A 253 32.38 4.30 -8.50
N LEU A 254 31.47 3.64 -7.78
CA LEU A 254 31.48 2.19 -7.60
C LEU A 254 31.28 1.49 -8.96
N THR A 255 30.27 1.89 -9.74
CA THR A 255 30.07 1.40 -11.12
C THR A 255 31.31 1.66 -11.98
N GLY A 256 31.88 2.86 -11.90
CA GLY A 256 33.13 3.22 -12.57
C GLY A 256 34.30 2.32 -12.18
N VAL A 257 34.41 1.93 -10.91
CA VAL A 257 35.39 0.94 -10.42
C VAL A 257 35.12 -0.45 -11.01
N VAL A 258 33.87 -0.92 -11.10
CA VAL A 258 33.56 -2.22 -11.75
C VAL A 258 33.97 -2.21 -13.23
N LEU A 259 33.66 -1.14 -13.96
CA LEU A 259 34.05 -0.97 -15.36
C LEU A 259 35.58 -0.87 -15.51
N LEU A 260 36.26 -0.15 -14.62
CA LEU A 260 37.72 -0.09 -14.57
C LEU A 260 38.36 -1.45 -14.27
N LEU A 261 37.76 -2.27 -13.41
CA LEU A 261 38.23 -3.63 -13.16
C LEU A 261 38.15 -4.47 -14.43
N ARG A 262 37.00 -4.47 -15.12
CA ARG A 262 36.83 -5.25 -16.35
C ARG A 262 37.77 -4.79 -17.46
N PHE A 263 37.88 -3.48 -17.68
CA PHE A 263 38.86 -2.89 -18.61
C PHE A 263 40.31 -3.27 -18.23
N ALA A 264 40.66 -3.19 -16.94
CA ALA A 264 41.98 -3.60 -16.45
C ALA A 264 42.23 -5.10 -16.63
N THR A 265 41.21 -5.96 -16.48
CA THR A 265 41.36 -7.40 -16.77
C THR A 265 41.57 -7.67 -18.25
N GLU A 266 40.82 -7.01 -19.13
CA GLU A 266 40.83 -7.23 -20.59
C GLU A 266 42.07 -6.63 -21.28
N HIS A 267 42.54 -5.44 -20.87
CA HIS A 267 43.60 -4.71 -21.59
C HIS A 267 44.99 -4.68 -20.93
N TRP A 268 45.11 -4.94 -19.61
CA TRP A 268 46.40 -4.78 -18.92
C TRP A 268 47.21 -6.09 -18.90
N GLN A 269 48.50 -6.04 -19.27
CA GLN A 269 49.36 -7.23 -19.43
C GLN A 269 49.85 -7.89 -18.12
N PHE A 270 49.56 -7.33 -16.94
CA PHE A 270 49.96 -7.93 -15.65
C PHE A 270 49.17 -9.19 -15.30
N SER A 271 49.70 -10.04 -14.43
CA SER A 271 48.97 -11.21 -13.91
C SER A 271 47.76 -10.78 -13.06
N LEU A 272 46.68 -11.56 -13.14
CA LEU A 272 45.39 -11.18 -12.54
C LEU A 272 45.48 -10.94 -11.02
N ALA A 273 46.25 -11.76 -10.32
CA ALA A 273 46.47 -11.61 -8.88
C ALA A 273 47.07 -10.24 -8.50
N VAL A 274 48.05 -9.73 -9.28
CA VAL A 274 48.67 -8.42 -9.04
C VAL A 274 47.67 -7.28 -9.25
N LYS A 275 46.82 -7.37 -10.29
CA LYS A 275 45.74 -6.40 -10.53
C LYS A 275 44.80 -6.32 -9.31
N LEU A 276 44.39 -7.47 -8.78
CA LEU A 276 43.44 -7.53 -7.66
C LEU A 276 44.07 -7.12 -6.32
N ILE A 277 45.36 -7.40 -6.10
CA ILE A 277 46.10 -6.87 -4.95
C ILE A 277 46.18 -5.33 -5.02
N PHE A 278 46.43 -4.75 -6.20
CA PHE A 278 46.44 -3.30 -6.37
C PHE A 278 45.05 -2.67 -6.10
N VAL A 279 43.98 -3.25 -6.64
CA VAL A 279 42.60 -2.80 -6.36
C VAL A 279 42.25 -2.93 -4.88
N ALA A 280 42.63 -4.02 -4.22
CA ALA A 280 42.42 -4.20 -2.78
C ALA A 280 43.18 -3.16 -1.96
N ALA A 281 44.43 -2.85 -2.31
CA ALA A 281 45.23 -1.82 -1.67
C ALA A 281 44.62 -0.42 -1.83
N VAL A 282 44.14 -0.07 -3.03
CA VAL A 282 43.41 1.19 -3.29
C VAL A 282 42.10 1.23 -2.48
N SER A 283 41.34 0.13 -2.46
CA SER A 283 40.08 0.05 -1.71
C SER A 283 40.29 0.20 -0.20
N ALA A 284 41.32 -0.44 0.36
CA ALA A 284 41.73 -0.27 1.75
C ALA A 284 42.21 1.17 2.05
N ALA A 285 42.98 1.78 1.15
CA ALA A 285 43.39 3.18 1.28
C ALA A 285 42.18 4.14 1.27
N VAL A 286 41.17 3.88 0.45
CA VAL A 286 39.89 4.61 0.44
C VAL A 286 39.12 4.42 1.76
N THR A 287 39.07 3.21 2.32
CA THR A 287 38.51 2.95 3.67
C THR A 287 39.24 3.72 4.77
N VAL A 288 40.57 3.74 4.75
CA VAL A 288 41.39 4.49 5.72
C VAL A 288 41.19 6.01 5.55
N LEU A 289 41.17 6.51 4.32
CA LEU A 289 40.90 7.92 4.02
C LEU A 289 39.52 8.34 4.52
N GLY A 290 38.49 7.51 4.28
CA GLY A 290 37.15 7.71 4.85
C GLY A 290 37.17 7.81 6.38
N TYR A 291 37.85 6.89 7.06
CA TYR A 291 38.00 6.92 8.51
C TYR A 291 38.72 8.19 9.03
N LEU A 292 39.75 8.66 8.33
CA LEU A 292 40.49 9.89 8.68
C LEU A 292 39.64 11.17 8.46
N LEU A 293 38.86 11.23 7.38
CA LEU A 293 38.00 12.37 7.05
C LEU A 293 36.80 12.53 8.00
N ARG A 294 36.55 11.56 8.89
CA ARG A 294 35.48 11.55 9.90
C ARG A 294 35.43 12.82 10.76
N ALA A 295 36.58 13.41 11.04
CA ALA A 295 36.68 14.64 11.83
C ALA A 295 36.20 15.90 11.07
N LYS A 296 36.24 15.90 9.73
CA LYS A 296 35.90 17.06 8.89
C LYS A 296 34.47 17.01 8.36
N ASN A 297 33.97 15.85 7.96
CA ASN A 297 32.57 15.65 7.58
C ASN A 297 32.16 14.18 7.77
N ARG A 298 31.29 13.90 8.75
CA ARG A 298 30.90 12.55 9.15
C ARG A 298 30.14 11.79 8.06
N SER A 299 29.20 12.40 7.34
CA SER A 299 28.43 11.69 6.30
C SER A 299 29.26 11.45 5.04
N PHE A 300 30.15 12.38 4.69
CA PHE A 300 31.15 12.17 3.63
C PHE A 300 32.10 11.02 3.98
N ALA A 301 32.67 11.03 5.18
CA ALA A 301 33.54 9.98 5.69
C ALA A 301 32.89 8.60 5.66
N LEU A 302 31.66 8.47 6.16
CA LEU A 302 30.92 7.20 6.17
C LEU A 302 30.65 6.67 4.77
N GLY A 303 30.26 7.54 3.83
CA GLY A 303 30.05 7.18 2.43
C GLY A 303 31.33 6.69 1.74
N VAL A 304 32.43 7.43 1.86
CA VAL A 304 33.74 7.05 1.29
C VAL A 304 34.30 5.78 1.95
N GLN A 305 34.10 5.60 3.26
CA GLN A 305 34.52 4.39 3.95
C GLN A 305 33.71 3.16 3.52
N GLY A 306 32.39 3.31 3.36
CA GLY A 306 31.51 2.27 2.85
C GLY A 306 31.84 1.87 1.40
N LEU A 307 32.16 2.85 0.55
CA LEU A 307 32.68 2.64 -0.81
C LEU A 307 33.95 1.76 -0.81
N GLY A 308 34.95 2.09 0.02
CA GLY A 308 36.19 1.29 0.09
C GLY A 308 35.96 -0.14 0.59
N LEU A 309 35.04 -0.32 1.55
CA LEU A 309 34.68 -1.64 2.06
C LEU A 309 33.88 -2.47 1.04
N ALA A 310 32.98 -1.83 0.28
CA ALA A 310 32.30 -2.46 -0.86
C ALA A 310 33.29 -2.85 -1.97
N GLY A 311 34.29 -2.00 -2.24
CA GLY A 311 35.39 -2.31 -3.16
C GLY A 311 36.21 -3.52 -2.74
N LEU A 312 36.54 -3.65 -1.44
CA LEU A 312 37.20 -4.83 -0.88
C LEU A 312 36.35 -6.11 -1.06
N CYS A 313 35.06 -6.07 -0.73
CA CYS A 313 34.16 -7.22 -0.92
C CYS A 313 34.01 -7.60 -2.40
N LEU A 314 33.83 -6.63 -3.30
CA LEU A 314 33.74 -6.89 -4.74
C LEU A 314 35.04 -7.49 -5.31
N THR A 315 36.20 -6.95 -4.90
CA THR A 315 37.52 -7.49 -5.29
C THR A 315 37.68 -8.94 -4.83
N LEU A 316 37.21 -9.26 -3.62
CA LEU A 316 37.24 -10.62 -3.08
C LEU A 316 36.31 -11.58 -3.85
N PHE A 317 35.07 -11.16 -4.15
CA PHE A 317 34.15 -11.96 -4.97
C PHE A 317 34.71 -12.19 -6.38
N PHE A 318 35.31 -11.17 -6.99
CA PHE A 318 35.95 -11.27 -8.30
C PHE A 318 37.20 -12.17 -8.28
N ALA A 319 37.99 -12.14 -7.20
CA ALA A 319 39.13 -13.04 -6.99
C ALA A 319 38.70 -14.51 -6.85
N TYR A 320 37.55 -14.78 -6.21
CA TYR A 320 36.97 -16.12 -6.16
C TYR A 320 36.39 -16.54 -7.52
N TYR A 321 35.61 -15.67 -8.19
CA TYR A 321 35.00 -15.95 -9.50
C TYR A 321 36.05 -16.35 -10.56
N ASN A 322 37.21 -15.67 -10.56
CA ASN A 322 38.30 -15.94 -11.50
C ASN A 322 39.34 -16.96 -10.96
N LEU A 323 38.97 -17.75 -9.94
CA LEU A 323 39.78 -18.82 -9.34
C LEU A 323 41.16 -18.40 -8.78
N VAL A 324 41.40 -17.09 -8.59
CA VAL A 324 42.61 -16.55 -7.94
C VAL A 324 42.64 -16.93 -6.46
N ILE A 325 41.46 -17.06 -5.85
CA ILE A 325 41.26 -17.74 -4.56
C ILE A 325 40.48 -19.03 -4.86
N PRO A 326 41.13 -20.18 -5.08
CA PRO A 326 40.46 -21.39 -5.56
C PRO A 326 39.66 -22.14 -4.47
N ASN A 327 39.81 -21.76 -3.20
CA ASN A 327 39.12 -22.40 -2.08
C ASN A 327 38.03 -21.46 -1.50
N LEU A 328 36.77 -21.89 -1.60
CA LEU A 328 35.61 -21.18 -1.05
C LEU A 328 35.79 -20.86 0.44
N ALA A 329 36.29 -21.80 1.25
CA ALA A 329 36.46 -21.57 2.68
C ALA A 329 37.45 -20.43 2.97
N MET A 330 38.51 -20.27 2.15
CA MET A 330 39.46 -19.17 2.29
C MET A 330 38.83 -17.83 1.86
N ALA A 331 38.03 -17.82 0.79
CA ALA A 331 37.24 -16.65 0.41
C ALA A 331 36.23 -16.25 1.51
N SER A 332 35.54 -17.22 2.12
CA SER A 332 34.61 -17.00 3.23
C SER A 332 35.31 -16.43 4.47
N VAL A 333 36.50 -16.92 4.84
CA VAL A 333 37.28 -16.37 5.96
C VAL A 333 37.68 -14.92 5.69
N CYS A 334 38.17 -14.60 4.48
CA CYS A 334 38.47 -13.22 4.09
C CYS A 334 37.21 -12.33 4.11
N PHE A 335 36.07 -12.84 3.66
CA PHE A 335 34.80 -12.09 3.67
C PHE A 335 34.33 -11.79 5.09
N ILE A 336 34.36 -12.80 5.97
CA ILE A 336 34.05 -12.66 7.39
C ILE A 336 34.99 -11.63 8.05
N ALA A 337 36.28 -11.60 7.71
CA ALA A 337 37.21 -10.61 8.23
C ALA A 337 36.85 -9.16 7.82
N VAL A 338 36.53 -8.91 6.54
CA VAL A 338 36.08 -7.58 6.06
C VAL A 338 34.73 -7.18 6.67
N MET A 339 33.82 -8.15 6.83
CA MET A 339 32.52 -7.94 7.46
C MET A 339 32.63 -7.61 8.96
N LEU A 340 33.47 -8.33 9.72
CA LEU A 340 33.76 -8.05 11.13
C LEU A 340 34.48 -6.70 11.31
N LEU A 341 35.40 -6.34 10.41
CA LEU A 341 36.02 -5.02 10.39
C LEU A 341 34.97 -3.92 10.16
N THR A 342 34.05 -4.12 9.22
CA THR A 342 32.95 -3.17 8.96
C THR A 342 32.02 -3.04 10.17
N LEU A 343 31.69 -4.15 10.82
CA LEU A 343 30.86 -4.22 12.02
C LEU A 343 31.51 -3.48 13.21
N TRP A 344 32.80 -3.71 13.44
CA TRP A 344 33.58 -3.01 14.46
C TRP A 344 33.67 -1.51 14.18
N LEU A 345 33.90 -1.11 12.92
CA LEU A 345 33.90 0.30 12.51
C LEU A 345 32.50 0.95 12.68
N SER A 346 31.42 0.24 12.33
CA SER A 346 30.04 0.69 12.55
C SER A 346 29.76 0.95 14.04
N LEU A 347 30.10 0.01 14.92
CA LEU A 347 29.94 0.13 16.37
C LEU A 347 30.80 1.26 16.94
N LYS A 348 32.10 1.28 16.64
CA LYS A 348 33.07 2.30 17.10
C LYS A 348 32.66 3.71 16.67
N GLN A 349 32.06 3.86 15.49
CA GLN A 349 31.64 5.15 14.97
C GLN A 349 30.18 5.50 15.27
N GLN A 350 29.42 4.58 15.86
CA GLN A 350 27.96 4.67 16.03
C GLN A 350 27.26 5.03 14.71
N SER A 351 27.50 4.25 13.66
CA SER A 351 26.92 4.46 12.32
C SER A 351 26.12 3.26 11.84
N ILE A 352 24.81 3.47 11.72
CA ILE A 352 23.86 2.52 11.12
C ILE A 352 24.09 2.36 9.60
N GLU A 353 24.65 3.37 8.92
CA GLU A 353 24.90 3.35 7.48
C GLU A 353 25.90 2.24 7.10
N LEU A 354 27.00 2.11 7.88
CA LEU A 354 27.98 1.04 7.70
C LEU A 354 27.39 -0.35 7.98
N ALA A 355 26.52 -0.48 8.99
CA ALA A 355 25.85 -1.74 9.29
C ALA A 355 24.84 -2.15 8.19
N LEU A 356 24.09 -1.18 7.66
CA LEU A 356 23.16 -1.41 6.54
C LEU A 356 23.90 -1.79 5.26
N MET A 357 25.03 -1.13 4.94
CA MET A 357 25.84 -1.50 3.77
C MET A 357 26.44 -2.90 3.91
N ALA A 358 27.01 -3.24 5.08
CA ALA A 358 27.50 -4.59 5.35
C ALA A 358 26.39 -5.65 5.22
N MET A 359 25.21 -5.38 5.82
CA MET A 359 24.03 -6.23 5.71
C MET A 359 23.62 -6.49 4.27
N LEU A 360 23.53 -5.44 3.45
CA LEU A 360 23.12 -5.58 2.05
C LEU A 360 24.15 -6.40 1.26
N ILE A 361 25.45 -6.13 1.44
CA ILE A 361 26.53 -6.92 0.81
C ILE A 361 26.44 -8.40 1.22
N ALA A 362 26.16 -8.71 2.50
CA ALA A 362 26.02 -10.08 2.97
C ALA A 362 24.80 -10.80 2.37
N TYR A 363 23.63 -10.16 2.35
CA TYR A 363 22.42 -10.76 1.75
C TYR A 363 22.53 -10.92 0.23
N PHE A 364 23.24 -10.03 -0.48
CA PHE A 364 23.43 -10.16 -1.92
C PHE A 364 24.59 -11.06 -2.34
N ALA A 365 25.53 -11.40 -1.45
CA ALA A 365 26.71 -12.20 -1.77
C ALA A 365 26.42 -13.54 -2.52
N PRO A 366 25.37 -14.33 -2.19
CA PRO A 366 25.05 -15.56 -2.93
C PRO A 366 24.77 -15.32 -4.41
N PHE A 367 24.21 -14.16 -4.77
CA PHE A 367 23.87 -13.79 -6.15
C PHE A 367 25.07 -13.23 -6.94
N THR A 368 26.16 -12.86 -6.26
CA THR A 368 27.40 -12.37 -6.89
C THR A 368 28.48 -13.45 -7.02
N LEU A 369 28.27 -14.62 -6.42
CA LEU A 369 29.19 -15.75 -6.48
C LEU A 369 28.68 -16.78 -7.52
N PRO A 370 29.56 -17.49 -8.25
CA PRO A 370 29.15 -18.46 -9.27
C PRO A 370 28.69 -19.81 -8.68
N VAL A 371 27.96 -19.79 -7.56
CA VAL A 371 27.45 -20.99 -6.86
C VAL A 371 26.18 -21.46 -7.55
N ARG A 372 26.32 -22.25 -8.62
CA ARG A 372 25.21 -22.65 -9.49
C ARG A 372 24.18 -23.61 -8.85
N ASN A 373 24.57 -24.34 -7.80
CA ASN A 373 23.81 -25.47 -7.25
C ASN A 373 23.66 -25.40 -5.71
N ALA A 374 23.37 -24.23 -5.13
CA ALA A 374 23.06 -24.16 -3.69
C ALA A 374 21.72 -24.88 -3.38
N THR A 375 21.65 -25.62 -2.27
CA THR A 375 20.38 -26.19 -1.78
C THR A 375 19.54 -25.13 -1.05
N ALA A 376 18.23 -25.38 -0.90
CA ALA A 376 17.37 -24.51 -0.11
C ALA A 376 17.80 -24.50 1.38
N ILE A 377 18.25 -25.65 1.91
CA ILE A 377 18.86 -25.75 3.24
C ILE A 377 20.07 -24.82 3.38
N GLU A 378 21.05 -24.87 2.47
CA GLU A 378 22.26 -24.05 2.55
C GLU A 378 21.96 -22.56 2.45
N PHE A 379 21.08 -22.16 1.52
CA PHE A 379 20.72 -20.75 1.33
C PHE A 379 20.03 -20.17 2.58
N ILE A 380 19.08 -20.90 3.16
CA ILE A 380 18.41 -20.49 4.40
C ILE A 380 19.38 -20.53 5.59
N ALA A 381 20.24 -21.55 5.70
CA ALA A 381 21.24 -21.61 6.77
C ALA A 381 22.25 -20.45 6.70
N TYR A 382 22.67 -20.04 5.50
CA TYR A 382 23.50 -18.85 5.30
C TYR A 382 22.77 -17.57 5.77
N TYR A 383 21.49 -17.40 5.42
CA TYR A 383 20.68 -16.29 5.94
C TYR A 383 20.47 -16.37 7.45
N LEU A 384 20.43 -17.56 8.06
CA LEU A 384 20.36 -17.71 9.52
C LEU A 384 21.61 -17.14 10.20
N VAL A 385 22.81 -17.38 9.65
CA VAL A 385 24.07 -16.82 10.16
C VAL A 385 24.07 -15.30 10.08
N ILE A 386 23.58 -14.71 8.98
CA ILE A 386 23.42 -13.24 8.87
C ILE A 386 22.45 -12.75 9.95
N ASN A 387 21.28 -13.40 10.09
CA ASN A 387 20.27 -13.02 11.09
C ASN A 387 20.77 -13.12 12.53
N VAL A 388 21.62 -14.11 12.86
CA VAL A 388 22.29 -14.21 14.17
C VAL A 388 23.27 -13.05 14.38
N ALA A 389 24.11 -12.71 13.39
CA ALA A 389 25.02 -11.58 13.47
C ALA A 389 24.27 -10.24 13.65
N VAL A 390 23.13 -10.08 12.98
CA VAL A 390 22.21 -8.94 13.13
C VAL A 390 21.57 -8.94 14.53
N ALA A 391 21.11 -10.09 15.04
CA ALA A 391 20.54 -10.22 16.38
C ALA A 391 21.53 -9.78 17.47
N ILE A 392 22.79 -10.21 17.35
CA ILE A 392 23.88 -9.82 18.25
C ILE A 392 24.12 -8.31 18.18
N LEU A 393 24.30 -7.76 16.98
CA LEU A 393 24.52 -6.31 16.79
C LEU A 393 23.36 -5.47 17.35
N SER A 394 22.13 -5.87 17.02
CA SER A 394 20.91 -5.16 17.39
C SER A 394 20.64 -5.21 18.91
N SER A 395 21.20 -6.21 19.60
CA SER A 395 21.17 -6.34 21.06
C SER A 395 22.21 -5.50 21.79
N VAL A 396 23.24 -5.03 21.09
CA VAL A 396 24.23 -4.04 21.56
C VAL A 396 23.81 -2.61 21.20
N ARG A 397 23.11 -2.41 20.07
CA ARG A 397 22.54 -1.13 19.64
C ARG A 397 21.16 -1.32 19.00
N PRO A 398 20.07 -0.75 19.55
CA PRO A 398 18.70 -1.02 19.10
C PRO A 398 18.34 -0.33 17.76
N TRP A 399 19.01 -0.71 16.68
CA TRP A 399 18.84 -0.17 15.33
C TRP A 399 17.67 -0.83 14.58
N LYS A 400 16.44 -0.46 14.95
CA LYS A 400 15.16 -1.00 14.43
C LYS A 400 15.14 -1.30 12.92
N TYR A 401 15.60 -0.37 12.08
CA TYR A 401 15.65 -0.51 10.62
C TYR A 401 16.43 -1.73 10.14
N LEU A 402 17.51 -2.09 10.84
CA LEU A 402 18.36 -3.22 10.50
C LEU A 402 17.58 -4.54 10.60
N ASN A 403 16.74 -4.68 11.63
CA ASN A 403 15.89 -5.85 11.86
C ASN A 403 14.80 -5.97 10.78
N GLN A 404 14.27 -4.83 10.33
CA GLN A 404 13.21 -4.76 9.32
C GLN A 404 13.74 -5.12 7.94
N VAL A 405 14.94 -4.66 7.56
CA VAL A 405 15.62 -5.07 6.32
C VAL A 405 16.01 -6.55 6.38
N ALA A 406 16.56 -7.04 7.51
CA ALA A 406 16.85 -8.45 7.70
C ALA A 406 15.60 -9.35 7.56
N PHE A 407 14.50 -8.96 8.20
CA PHE A 407 13.23 -9.67 8.07
C PHE A 407 12.70 -9.66 6.64
N LEU A 408 12.72 -8.50 5.96
CA LEU A 408 12.23 -8.38 4.58
C LEU A 408 13.05 -9.22 3.60
N MET A 409 14.38 -9.18 3.69
CA MET A 409 15.27 -10.02 2.85
C MET A 409 15.07 -11.51 3.13
N THR A 410 14.93 -11.90 4.40
CA THR A 410 14.70 -13.29 4.78
C THR A 410 13.33 -13.79 4.33
N ALA A 411 12.27 -13.01 4.53
CA ALA A 411 10.91 -13.38 4.21
C ALA A 411 10.64 -13.44 2.69
N ILE A 412 11.15 -12.47 1.93
CA ILE A 412 10.92 -12.40 0.48
C ILE A 412 11.97 -13.22 -0.29
N VAL A 413 13.25 -12.92 -0.10
CA VAL A 413 14.32 -13.55 -0.89
C VAL A 413 14.63 -14.96 -0.39
N GLY A 414 14.76 -15.14 0.93
CA GLY A 414 14.94 -16.47 1.54
C GLY A 414 13.71 -17.34 1.33
N GLY A 415 12.54 -16.89 1.80
CA GLY A 415 11.28 -17.62 1.67
C GLY A 415 10.90 -17.95 0.23
N GLY A 416 11.08 -17.01 -0.72
CA GLY A 416 10.86 -17.25 -2.14
C GLY A 416 11.83 -18.27 -2.75
N TYR A 417 13.11 -18.21 -2.38
CA TYR A 417 14.11 -19.18 -2.84
C TYR A 417 13.81 -20.59 -2.32
N ALA A 418 13.48 -20.71 -1.03
CA ALA A 418 13.12 -21.98 -0.40
C ALA A 418 11.77 -22.55 -0.86
N PHE A 419 10.84 -21.69 -1.31
CA PHE A 419 9.59 -22.14 -1.95
C PHE A 419 9.84 -22.72 -3.36
N TYR A 420 10.76 -22.14 -4.13
CA TYR A 420 11.06 -22.60 -5.50
C TYR A 420 12.01 -23.80 -5.55
N HIS A 421 13.03 -23.86 -4.67
CA HIS A 421 14.06 -24.91 -4.66
C HIS A 421 13.90 -25.95 -3.53
N GLY A 422 12.89 -25.82 -2.68
CA GLY A 422 12.70 -26.68 -1.50
C GLY A 422 12.08 -28.04 -1.85
N TYR A 423 12.86 -29.11 -1.73
CA TYR A 423 12.37 -30.48 -1.96
C TYR A 423 11.66 -31.06 -0.71
N VAL A 424 10.72 -31.99 -0.95
CA VAL A 424 9.92 -32.62 0.12
C VAL A 424 10.79 -33.36 1.16
N PHE A 425 11.96 -33.90 0.77
CA PHE A 425 12.89 -34.54 1.71
C PHE A 425 13.61 -33.53 2.62
N GLU A 426 13.80 -32.29 2.19
CA GLU A 426 14.42 -31.22 2.99
C GLU A 426 13.45 -30.60 4.01
N ARG A 427 12.15 -30.87 3.89
CA ARG A 427 11.04 -30.26 4.65
C ARG A 427 11.28 -30.17 6.16
N GLN A 428 11.81 -31.23 6.79
CA GLN A 428 12.08 -31.21 8.23
C GLN A 428 13.15 -30.17 8.59
N VAL A 429 14.29 -30.19 7.89
CA VAL A 429 15.41 -29.25 8.12
C VAL A 429 15.00 -27.82 7.79
N LEU A 430 14.31 -27.61 6.67
CA LEU A 430 13.77 -26.30 6.28
C LEU A 430 12.78 -25.76 7.33
N SER A 431 11.89 -26.59 7.87
CA SER A 431 10.97 -26.17 8.93
C SER A 431 11.68 -25.83 10.25
N ALA A 432 12.75 -26.56 10.61
CA ALA A 432 13.59 -26.23 11.77
C ALA A 432 14.35 -24.91 11.58
N LEU A 433 14.92 -24.67 10.39
CA LEU A 433 15.58 -23.41 10.04
C LEU A 433 14.60 -22.22 10.00
N LEU A 434 13.37 -22.44 9.52
CA LEU A 434 12.30 -21.44 9.51
C LEU A 434 11.84 -21.09 10.93
N LEU A 435 11.70 -22.08 11.81
CA LEU A 435 11.43 -21.87 13.23
C LEU A 435 12.60 -21.16 13.94
N ALA A 436 13.86 -21.45 13.56
CA ALA A 436 15.02 -20.73 14.08
C ALA A 436 15.01 -19.24 13.68
N HIS A 437 14.66 -18.92 12.42
CA HIS A 437 14.44 -17.54 11.98
C HIS A 437 13.30 -16.86 12.75
N ALA A 438 12.16 -17.53 12.90
CA ALA A 438 11.03 -17.02 13.67
C ALA A 438 11.44 -16.73 15.13
N ALA A 439 12.15 -17.66 15.77
CA ALA A 439 12.68 -17.50 17.12
C ALA A 439 13.63 -16.30 17.24
N ILE A 440 14.52 -16.08 16.26
CA ILE A 440 15.38 -14.89 16.20
C ILE A 440 14.51 -13.62 16.17
N PHE A 441 13.59 -13.46 15.21
CA PHE A 441 12.80 -12.22 15.11
C PHE A 441 11.87 -11.99 16.30
N ILE A 442 11.28 -13.05 16.87
CA ILE A 442 10.51 -13.00 18.13
C ILE A 442 11.41 -12.54 19.29
N TRP A 443 12.61 -13.10 19.41
CA TRP A 443 13.58 -12.73 20.44
C TRP A 443 14.08 -11.28 20.28
N LEU A 444 14.31 -10.80 19.05
CA LEU A 444 14.58 -9.37 18.82
C LEU A 444 13.41 -8.50 19.29
N GLY A 445 12.16 -8.83 18.92
CA GLY A 445 10.98 -8.09 19.38
C GLY A 445 10.89 -8.02 20.91
N PHE A 446 11.17 -9.13 21.60
CA PHE A 446 11.21 -9.20 23.06
C PHE A 446 12.40 -8.43 23.67
N ARG A 447 13.60 -8.55 23.08
CA ARG A 447 14.81 -7.85 23.53
C ARG A 447 14.67 -6.33 23.38
N PHE A 448 14.07 -5.86 22.30
CA PHE A 448 13.72 -4.45 22.11
C PHE A 448 12.70 -4.00 23.17
N SER A 449 11.67 -4.81 23.46
CA SER A 449 10.72 -4.53 24.55
C SER A 449 11.37 -4.41 25.93
N GLN A 450 12.51 -5.08 26.17
CA GLN A 450 13.25 -4.94 27.43
C GLN A 450 14.06 -3.64 27.47
N LEU A 451 14.76 -3.30 26.39
CA LEU A 451 15.58 -2.08 26.30
C LEU A 451 14.73 -0.81 26.41
N LEU A 452 13.57 -0.79 25.73
CA LEU A 452 12.58 0.31 25.83
C LEU A 452 11.90 0.42 27.22
N ALA A 453 12.18 -0.50 28.14
CA ALA A 453 11.69 -0.50 29.52
C ALA A 453 12.84 -0.42 30.56
N GLN A 454 14.01 0.03 30.11
CA GLN A 454 15.19 0.31 30.94
C GLN A 454 15.64 1.76 30.77
N ASP A 455 15.65 2.27 29.53
CA ASP A 455 15.93 3.69 29.26
C ASP A 455 14.61 4.50 29.27
N ASP A 456 14.51 5.52 30.14
CA ASP A 456 13.33 6.40 30.30
C ASP A 456 13.23 7.47 29.19
N VAL A 457 13.28 7.02 27.92
CA VAL A 457 13.53 7.91 26.77
C VAL A 457 12.25 8.52 26.22
N THR A 458 11.76 9.53 26.93
CA THR A 458 10.76 10.52 26.44
C THR A 458 11.10 11.11 25.06
N THR A 459 12.35 11.03 24.61
CA THR A 459 12.88 11.48 23.31
C THR A 459 12.55 10.56 22.12
N PHE A 460 12.21 9.28 22.31
CA PHE A 460 12.02 8.32 21.20
C PHE A 460 10.58 8.26 20.64
N GLN A 461 9.96 9.42 20.37
CA GLN A 461 8.57 9.52 19.89
C GLN A 461 8.34 9.11 18.41
N PHE A 462 9.11 8.16 17.88
CA PHE A 462 8.99 7.71 16.48
C PHE A 462 8.26 6.37 16.32
N LYS A 463 6.94 6.49 16.10
CA LYS A 463 6.00 5.53 15.50
C LYS A 463 6.14 4.04 15.92
N PRO A 464 5.47 3.59 17.01
CA PRO A 464 5.45 2.18 17.45
C PRO A 464 4.86 1.17 16.43
N ILE A 465 4.25 1.64 15.35
CA ILE A 465 3.66 0.82 14.28
C ILE A 465 4.70 -0.09 13.60
N LEU A 466 5.94 0.38 13.43
CA LEU A 466 6.95 -0.36 12.68
C LEU A 466 7.69 -1.43 13.53
N ASP A 467 7.60 -1.34 14.86
CA ASP A 467 7.96 -2.43 15.77
C ASP A 467 6.84 -3.48 15.83
N LEU A 468 5.58 -3.01 15.88
CA LEU A 468 4.38 -3.86 15.84
C LEU A 468 4.35 -4.73 14.56
N ALA A 469 4.71 -4.14 13.42
CA ALA A 469 4.83 -4.84 12.15
C ALA A 469 5.82 -6.02 12.17
N LEU A 470 6.92 -5.91 12.93
CA LEU A 470 7.89 -7.01 13.07
C LEU A 470 7.39 -8.07 14.08
N ILE A 471 6.82 -7.64 15.21
CA ILE A 471 6.29 -8.51 16.27
C ILE A 471 5.14 -9.40 15.75
N PHE A 472 4.24 -8.85 14.94
CA PHE A 472 3.15 -9.60 14.31
C PHE A 472 3.58 -10.27 13.00
N GLY A 473 4.38 -9.58 12.17
CA GLY A 473 4.73 -10.04 10.83
C GLY A 473 5.60 -11.29 10.81
N ALA A 474 6.65 -11.36 11.63
CA ALA A 474 7.55 -12.51 11.59
C ALA A 474 6.90 -13.85 11.98
N PRO A 475 6.07 -13.93 13.04
CA PRO A 475 5.35 -15.15 13.37
C PRO A 475 4.28 -15.53 12.34
N ILE A 476 3.54 -14.54 11.81
CA ILE A 476 2.49 -14.78 10.80
C ILE A 476 3.10 -15.30 9.49
N VAL A 477 4.20 -14.68 9.02
CA VAL A 477 4.89 -15.11 7.79
C VAL A 477 5.57 -16.48 7.98
N ALA A 478 6.20 -16.73 9.13
CA ALA A 478 6.77 -18.05 9.43
C ALA A 478 5.69 -19.14 9.45
N TYR A 479 4.53 -18.86 10.05
CA TYR A 479 3.40 -19.80 10.04
C TYR A 479 2.80 -19.98 8.64
N ALA A 480 2.71 -18.92 7.82
CA ALA A 480 2.25 -19.02 6.44
C ALA A 480 3.14 -19.95 5.58
N TYR A 481 4.47 -19.85 5.72
CA TYR A 481 5.39 -20.77 5.05
C TYR A 481 5.27 -22.22 5.58
N LEU A 482 5.06 -22.42 6.88
CA LEU A 482 4.79 -23.76 7.44
C LEU A 482 3.46 -24.34 6.94
N TYR A 483 2.41 -23.50 6.83
CA TYR A 483 1.10 -23.88 6.31
C TYR A 483 1.20 -24.39 4.86
N VAL A 484 1.92 -23.67 4.00
CA VAL A 484 2.17 -24.08 2.60
C VAL A 484 3.01 -25.36 2.54
N MET A 485 4.05 -25.48 3.37
CA MET A 485 4.97 -26.63 3.38
C MET A 485 4.35 -27.95 3.91
N TYR A 486 3.28 -27.86 4.69
CA TYR A 486 2.60 -29.01 5.32
C TYR A 486 1.08 -29.00 5.05
N PHE A 487 0.62 -28.43 3.92
CA PHE A 487 -0.80 -28.21 3.60
C PHE A 487 -1.71 -29.43 3.83
N GLU A 488 -1.28 -30.61 3.37
CA GLU A 488 -1.96 -31.91 3.53
C GLU A 488 -1.87 -32.49 4.96
N GLU A 489 -0.90 -32.05 5.76
CA GLU A 489 -0.56 -32.62 7.06
C GLU A 489 -1.14 -31.76 8.21
N THR A 490 -2.47 -31.77 8.28
CA THR A 490 -3.32 -31.08 9.27
C THR A 490 -2.78 -31.11 10.70
N ARG A 491 -2.27 -32.27 11.13
CA ARG A 491 -1.73 -32.51 12.47
C ARG A 491 -0.46 -31.70 12.74
N TRP A 492 0.40 -31.54 11.73
CA TRP A 492 1.61 -30.73 11.83
C TRP A 492 1.29 -29.23 11.83
N LEU A 493 0.34 -28.77 11.01
CA LEU A 493 -0.18 -27.40 11.06
C LEU A 493 -0.71 -27.06 12.46
N ALA A 494 -1.60 -27.89 13.01
CA ALA A 494 -2.14 -27.70 14.36
C ALA A 494 -1.04 -27.72 15.44
N ALA A 495 -0.03 -28.60 15.32
CA ALA A 495 1.11 -28.66 16.22
C ALA A 495 1.99 -27.39 16.18
N PHE A 496 2.35 -26.90 14.98
CA PHE A 496 3.09 -25.64 14.85
C PHE A 496 2.28 -24.44 15.38
N CYS A 497 0.97 -24.43 15.15
CA CYS A 497 0.06 -23.41 15.64
C CYS A 497 0.04 -23.39 17.19
N LEU A 498 -0.05 -24.57 17.81
CA LEU A 498 0.04 -24.76 19.26
C LEU A 498 1.40 -24.33 19.81
N VAL A 499 2.51 -24.65 19.14
CA VAL A 499 3.85 -24.20 19.53
C VAL A 499 3.95 -22.67 19.55
N PHE A 500 3.47 -21.98 18.51
CA PHE A 500 3.41 -20.51 18.53
C PHE A 500 2.50 -19.99 19.66
N ALA A 501 1.31 -20.56 19.86
CA ALA A 501 0.40 -20.16 20.93
C ALA A 501 1.05 -20.29 22.33
N VAL A 502 1.74 -21.39 22.60
CA VAL A 502 2.48 -21.64 23.87
C VAL A 502 3.65 -20.68 24.03
N VAL A 503 4.42 -20.41 22.98
CA VAL A 503 5.52 -19.42 23.00
C VAL A 503 4.99 -18.02 23.33
N PHE A 504 3.87 -17.61 22.75
CA PHE A 504 3.28 -16.31 23.06
C PHE A 504 2.58 -16.25 24.43
N ALA A 505 2.06 -17.38 24.95
CA ALA A 505 1.61 -17.47 26.34
C ALA A 505 2.77 -17.31 27.34
N ALA A 506 3.92 -17.92 27.06
CA ALA A 506 5.14 -17.76 27.86
C ALA A 506 5.65 -16.31 27.82
N LEU A 507 5.76 -15.71 26.63
CA LEU A 507 6.16 -14.30 26.48
C LEU A 507 5.16 -13.34 27.13
N TYR A 508 3.85 -13.61 27.05
CA TYR A 508 2.83 -12.84 27.75
C TYR A 508 2.99 -12.90 29.26
N THR A 509 3.12 -14.10 29.84
CA THR A 509 3.25 -14.26 31.31
C THR A 509 4.53 -13.65 31.86
N LEU A 510 5.66 -13.79 31.16
CA LEU A 510 6.93 -13.12 31.47
C LEU A 510 6.83 -11.58 31.40
N THR A 511 6.13 -11.04 30.40
CA THR A 511 6.06 -9.59 30.15
C THR A 511 4.97 -8.90 30.98
N ARG A 512 3.89 -9.59 31.35
CA ARG A 512 2.75 -9.07 32.13
C ARG A 512 3.15 -8.55 33.52
N GLN A 513 4.17 -9.16 34.13
CA GLN A 513 4.64 -8.78 35.47
C GLN A 513 5.34 -7.40 35.49
N ARG A 514 5.80 -6.89 34.34
CA ARG A 514 6.51 -5.61 34.25
C ARG A 514 5.56 -4.48 33.83
N SER A 515 5.44 -3.47 34.70
CA SER A 515 4.46 -2.39 34.57
C SER A 515 4.66 -1.51 33.32
N GLN A 516 5.89 -1.34 32.87
CA GLN A 516 6.24 -0.49 31.71
C GLN A 516 5.94 -1.16 30.34
N THR A 517 5.84 -2.49 30.27
CA THR A 517 5.70 -3.23 29.00
C THR A 517 4.27 -3.67 28.68
N LYS A 518 3.25 -3.10 29.35
CA LYS A 518 1.83 -3.49 29.22
C LYS A 518 1.32 -3.57 27.77
N PHE A 519 1.67 -2.62 26.91
CA PHE A 519 1.26 -2.61 25.50
C PHE A 519 1.82 -3.80 24.70
N ILE A 520 3.07 -4.19 24.98
CA ILE A 520 3.74 -5.29 24.29
C ILE A 520 3.29 -6.65 24.85
N ALA A 521 3.02 -6.72 26.16
CA ALA A 521 2.30 -7.87 26.74
C ALA A 521 0.93 -8.09 26.07
N GLN A 522 0.15 -7.01 25.83
CA GLN A 522 -1.12 -7.09 25.12
C GLN A 522 -0.97 -7.55 23.66
N SER A 523 0.16 -7.22 23.01
CA SER A 523 0.51 -7.75 21.69
C SER A 523 0.74 -9.26 21.74
N TYR A 524 1.57 -9.76 22.67
CA TYR A 524 1.78 -11.21 22.82
C TYR A 524 0.51 -11.98 23.18
N PHE A 525 -0.34 -11.41 24.05
CA PHE A 525 -1.66 -11.97 24.33
C PHE A 525 -2.54 -12.05 23.08
N SER A 526 -2.45 -11.05 22.18
CA SER A 526 -3.17 -11.05 20.92
C SER A 526 -2.66 -12.12 19.95
N LEU A 527 -1.34 -12.31 19.82
CA LEU A 527 -0.78 -13.41 19.02
C LEU A 527 -1.15 -14.78 19.61
N MET A 528 -1.03 -14.95 20.93
CA MET A 528 -1.46 -16.17 21.64
C MET A 528 -2.91 -16.52 21.31
N LEU A 529 -3.82 -15.55 21.35
CA LEU A 529 -5.22 -15.74 20.95
C LEU A 529 -5.35 -16.08 19.46
N ILE A 530 -4.69 -15.35 18.55
CA ILE A 530 -4.77 -15.62 17.10
C ILE A 530 -4.36 -17.06 16.79
N PHE A 531 -3.21 -17.53 17.27
CA PHE A 531 -2.78 -18.92 17.06
C PHE A 531 -3.70 -19.92 17.78
N SER A 532 -4.22 -19.60 18.98
CA SER A 532 -5.21 -20.47 19.65
C SER A 532 -6.53 -20.58 18.85
N LEU A 533 -6.94 -19.52 18.15
CA LEU A 533 -8.12 -19.51 17.29
C LEU A 533 -7.89 -20.27 15.98
N LEU A 534 -6.67 -20.30 15.44
CA LEU A 534 -6.38 -21.07 14.23
C LEU A 534 -6.49 -22.59 14.44
N ILE A 535 -6.31 -23.11 15.66
CA ILE A 535 -6.28 -24.56 15.93
C ILE A 535 -7.61 -25.27 15.59
N PRO A 536 -8.80 -24.86 16.08
CA PRO A 536 -10.03 -25.63 15.85
C PRO A 536 -10.49 -25.72 14.38
N PRO A 537 -10.47 -24.64 13.56
CA PRO A 537 -10.81 -24.74 12.15
C PRO A 537 -9.82 -25.60 11.35
N ILE A 538 -8.54 -25.57 11.72
CA ILE A 538 -7.50 -26.37 11.08
C ILE A 538 -7.62 -27.85 11.46
N LEU A 539 -7.96 -28.19 12.71
CA LEU A 539 -8.02 -29.58 13.16
C LEU A 539 -9.24 -30.36 12.60
N LEU A 540 -10.20 -29.68 11.96
CA LEU A 540 -11.30 -30.31 11.25
C LEU A 540 -10.83 -30.81 9.86
N PRO A 541 -11.22 -32.02 9.43
CA PRO A 541 -10.72 -32.60 8.19
C PRO A 541 -11.25 -31.85 6.97
N GLU A 542 -10.33 -31.41 6.09
CA GLU A 542 -10.60 -30.91 4.75
C GLU A 542 -11.79 -29.93 4.69
N GLN A 543 -12.86 -30.32 4.01
CA GLN A 543 -14.11 -29.57 3.82
C GLN A 543 -14.76 -29.09 5.13
N TRP A 544 -14.61 -29.83 6.23
CA TRP A 544 -15.22 -29.49 7.53
C TRP A 544 -14.58 -28.25 8.18
N SER A 545 -13.38 -27.84 7.75
CA SER A 545 -12.73 -26.59 8.18
C SER A 545 -13.61 -25.34 7.97
N VAL A 546 -14.44 -25.31 6.92
CA VAL A 546 -15.41 -24.25 6.61
C VAL A 546 -16.36 -24.00 7.79
N ILE A 547 -16.86 -25.08 8.41
CA ILE A 547 -17.74 -25.01 9.58
C ILE A 547 -16.99 -24.44 10.79
N GLY A 548 -15.73 -24.83 10.98
CA GLY A 548 -14.87 -24.26 12.03
C GLY A 548 -14.70 -22.75 11.89
N TRP A 549 -14.39 -22.26 10.68
CA TRP A 549 -14.27 -20.84 10.40
C TRP A 549 -15.59 -20.08 10.60
N ALA A 550 -16.71 -20.64 10.13
CA ALA A 550 -18.03 -20.02 10.26
C ALA A 550 -18.49 -19.90 11.73
N LEU A 551 -18.43 -21.00 12.50
CA LEU A 551 -18.85 -21.02 13.91
C LEU A 551 -17.94 -20.14 14.79
N GLN A 552 -16.63 -20.13 14.51
CA GLN A 552 -15.71 -19.23 15.20
C GLN A 552 -15.98 -17.76 14.83
N GLY A 553 -16.30 -17.47 13.57
CA GLY A 553 -16.80 -16.16 13.14
C GLY A 553 -17.99 -15.69 13.98
N VAL A 554 -19.00 -16.54 14.18
CA VAL A 554 -20.19 -16.22 15.01
C VAL A 554 -19.78 -15.89 16.45
N ALA A 555 -18.94 -16.73 17.06
CA ALA A 555 -18.49 -16.55 18.45
C ALA A 555 -17.68 -15.26 18.66
N VAL A 556 -16.72 -14.98 17.76
CA VAL A 556 -15.92 -13.75 17.81
C VAL A 556 -16.78 -12.52 17.52
N PHE A 557 -17.78 -12.62 16.63
CA PHE A 557 -18.71 -11.52 16.34
C PHE A 557 -19.62 -11.21 17.53
N ALA A 558 -20.15 -12.24 18.22
CA ALA A 558 -20.92 -12.07 19.46
C ALA A 558 -20.09 -11.35 20.53
N PHE A 559 -18.85 -11.81 20.77
CA PHE A 559 -17.91 -11.17 21.69
C PHE A 559 -17.61 -9.72 21.29
N ALA A 560 -17.42 -9.44 20.00
CA ALA A 560 -17.15 -8.11 19.47
C ALA A 560 -18.28 -7.11 19.77
N LEU A 561 -19.54 -7.51 19.58
CA LEU A 561 -20.70 -6.68 19.90
C LEU A 561 -20.84 -6.43 21.40
N ILE A 562 -20.66 -7.47 22.23
CA ILE A 562 -20.75 -7.41 23.69
C ILE A 562 -19.63 -6.54 24.31
N LYS A 563 -18.45 -6.52 23.69
CA LYS A 563 -17.30 -5.71 24.14
C LYS A 563 -17.10 -4.40 23.37
N VAL A 564 -18.03 -4.03 22.50
CA VAL A 564 -17.97 -2.80 21.67
C VAL A 564 -16.64 -2.69 20.89
N SER A 565 -16.10 -3.83 20.46
CA SER A 565 -14.74 -3.96 19.93
C SER A 565 -14.75 -4.00 18.40
N SER A 566 -14.51 -2.84 17.77
CA SER A 566 -14.41 -2.73 16.31
C SER A 566 -13.32 -3.62 15.72
N ILE A 567 -12.20 -3.82 16.42
CA ILE A 567 -11.11 -4.73 15.98
C ILE A 567 -11.61 -6.18 15.94
N SER A 568 -12.25 -6.64 17.02
CA SER A 568 -12.82 -7.99 17.08
C SER A 568 -13.94 -8.18 16.05
N ARG A 569 -14.69 -7.12 15.72
CA ARG A 569 -15.75 -7.15 14.70
C ARG A 569 -15.16 -7.37 13.31
N TYR A 570 -14.11 -6.63 12.93
CA TYR A 570 -13.44 -6.84 11.64
C TYR A 570 -12.68 -8.18 11.58
N LEU A 571 -12.12 -8.67 12.69
CA LEU A 571 -11.55 -10.02 12.77
C LEU A 571 -12.60 -11.09 12.45
N ALA A 572 -13.79 -11.02 13.07
CA ALA A 572 -14.88 -11.96 12.81
C ALA A 572 -15.37 -11.92 11.35
N LEU A 573 -15.49 -10.73 10.76
CA LEU A 573 -15.82 -10.58 9.33
C LEU A 573 -14.72 -11.17 8.43
N GLY A 574 -13.45 -11.10 8.85
CA GLY A 574 -12.34 -11.80 8.21
C GLY A 574 -12.46 -13.33 8.28
N LEU A 575 -12.84 -13.88 9.44
CA LEU A 575 -13.11 -15.33 9.60
C LEU A 575 -14.27 -15.79 8.70
N PHE A 576 -15.32 -14.98 8.54
CA PHE A 576 -16.39 -15.27 7.58
C PHE A 576 -15.93 -15.18 6.12
N ALA A 577 -15.06 -14.25 5.77
CA ALA A 577 -14.46 -14.20 4.43
C ALA A 577 -13.62 -15.45 4.15
N VAL A 578 -12.85 -15.95 5.13
CA VAL A 578 -12.12 -17.23 5.04
C VAL A 578 -13.08 -18.41 4.92
N ALA A 579 -14.17 -18.45 5.70
CA ALA A 579 -15.21 -19.48 5.58
C ALA A 579 -15.87 -19.49 4.18
N GLY A 580 -16.18 -18.30 3.63
CA GLY A 580 -16.74 -18.17 2.29
C GLY A 580 -15.76 -18.58 1.18
N LEU A 581 -14.50 -18.17 1.27
CA LEU A 581 -13.47 -18.53 0.29
C LEU A 581 -13.12 -20.02 0.33
N SER A 582 -13.03 -20.62 1.51
CA SER A 582 -12.85 -22.08 1.64
C SER A 582 -14.08 -22.85 1.16
N GLY A 583 -15.29 -22.37 1.45
CA GLY A 583 -16.53 -22.92 0.87
C GLY A 583 -16.55 -22.86 -0.66
N LEU A 584 -16.11 -21.76 -1.27
CA LEU A 584 -15.98 -21.64 -2.73
C LEU A 584 -14.87 -22.53 -3.32
N TYR A 585 -13.78 -22.74 -2.58
CA TYR A 585 -12.72 -23.67 -2.98
C TYR A 585 -13.23 -25.12 -3.03
N TYR A 586 -13.86 -25.59 -1.94
CA TYR A 586 -14.40 -26.95 -1.90
C TYR A 586 -15.59 -27.16 -2.86
N LEU A 587 -16.32 -26.11 -3.26
CA LEU A 587 -17.33 -26.16 -4.31
C LEU A 587 -16.74 -26.50 -5.70
N VAL A 588 -15.48 -26.14 -5.94
CA VAL A 588 -14.78 -26.37 -7.22
C VAL A 588 -13.91 -27.65 -7.17
N GLU A 589 -13.33 -27.97 -6.02
CA GLU A 589 -12.43 -29.13 -5.85
C GLU A 589 -13.20 -30.44 -5.64
N LEU A 590 -14.33 -30.44 -4.93
CA LEU A 590 -15.07 -31.66 -4.63
C LEU A 590 -15.94 -32.11 -5.83
N PRO A 591 -15.94 -33.40 -6.20
CA PRO A 591 -16.82 -33.93 -7.23
C PRO A 591 -18.28 -34.14 -6.75
N TYR A 592 -18.59 -33.76 -5.51
CA TYR A 592 -19.93 -33.84 -4.90
C TYR A 592 -20.17 -32.62 -4.01
N PHE A 593 -21.43 -32.25 -3.83
CA PHE A 593 -21.83 -31.11 -3.00
C PHE A 593 -22.20 -31.56 -1.58
N GLU A 594 -21.40 -31.17 -0.58
CA GLU A 594 -21.64 -31.49 0.83
C GLU A 594 -22.62 -30.49 1.48
N HIS A 595 -23.92 -30.80 1.47
CA HIS A 595 -24.98 -29.92 1.98
C HIS A 595 -24.74 -29.43 3.41
N SER A 596 -24.17 -30.28 4.27
CA SER A 596 -23.93 -30.00 5.69
C SER A 596 -23.14 -28.70 5.91
N ILE A 597 -22.15 -28.45 5.06
CA ILE A 597 -21.25 -27.30 5.16
C ILE A 597 -21.97 -26.01 4.77
N TYR A 598 -22.64 -26.03 3.63
CA TYR A 598 -23.29 -24.83 3.09
C TYR A 598 -24.55 -24.45 3.87
N TRP A 599 -25.24 -25.42 4.50
CA TRP A 599 -26.26 -25.15 5.51
C TRP A 599 -25.68 -24.39 6.71
N VAL A 600 -24.62 -24.89 7.34
CA VAL A 600 -24.04 -24.22 8.53
C VAL A 600 -23.42 -22.86 8.18
N LEU A 601 -22.80 -22.72 7.00
CA LEU A 601 -22.26 -21.45 6.50
C LEU A 601 -23.35 -20.40 6.28
N SER A 602 -24.41 -20.73 5.54
CA SER A 602 -25.53 -19.81 5.25
C SER A 602 -26.32 -19.43 6.50
N LEU A 603 -26.56 -20.39 7.41
CA LEU A 603 -27.17 -20.13 8.72
C LEU A 603 -26.29 -19.22 9.59
N SER A 604 -24.97 -19.43 9.61
CA SER A 604 -24.02 -18.58 10.35
C SER A 604 -23.99 -17.14 9.81
N TYR A 605 -24.04 -16.98 8.49
CA TYR A 605 -24.13 -15.66 7.84
C TYR A 605 -25.42 -14.93 8.25
N ALA A 606 -26.58 -15.58 8.12
CA ALA A 606 -27.85 -14.99 8.53
C ALA A 606 -27.86 -14.64 10.02
N ALA A 607 -27.47 -15.58 10.89
CA ALA A 607 -27.45 -15.39 12.34
C ALA A 607 -26.64 -14.15 12.77
N VAL A 608 -25.53 -13.84 12.10
CA VAL A 608 -24.73 -12.64 12.40
C VAL A 608 -25.42 -11.34 11.98
N VAL A 609 -26.07 -11.29 10.82
CA VAL A 609 -26.84 -10.08 10.41
C VAL A 609 -28.06 -9.87 11.31
N LEU A 610 -28.73 -10.95 11.73
CA LEU A 610 -29.83 -10.89 12.69
C LEU A 610 -29.34 -10.39 14.06
N MET A 611 -28.26 -10.98 14.59
CA MET A 611 -27.69 -10.60 15.89
C MET A 611 -27.20 -9.14 15.89
N ALA A 612 -26.56 -8.67 14.83
CA ALA A 612 -26.13 -7.28 14.67
C ALA A 612 -27.32 -6.28 14.71
N ASN A 613 -28.48 -6.67 14.17
CA ASN A 613 -29.69 -5.85 14.17
C ASN A 613 -30.57 -6.01 15.43
N SER A 614 -30.34 -7.03 16.26
CA SER A 614 -31.20 -7.40 17.40
C SER A 614 -31.33 -6.35 18.51
N LYS A 615 -30.33 -5.46 18.69
CA LYS A 615 -30.29 -4.41 19.73
C LYS A 615 -29.87 -3.06 19.16
N ALA A 616 -30.41 -1.98 19.71
CA ALA A 616 -30.03 -0.61 19.33
C ALA A 616 -28.52 -0.37 19.53
N ASP A 617 -27.95 -0.80 20.66
CA ASP A 617 -26.53 -0.64 21.01
C ASP A 617 -25.59 -1.39 20.06
N PHE A 618 -26.08 -2.43 19.38
CA PHE A 618 -25.33 -3.18 18.37
C PHE A 618 -25.42 -2.51 17.01
N ARG A 619 -26.60 -2.01 16.63
CA ARG A 619 -26.81 -1.22 15.39
C ARG A 619 -26.00 0.07 15.38
N ALA A 620 -25.90 0.76 16.51
CA ALA A 620 -25.12 1.99 16.66
C ALA A 620 -23.61 1.81 16.41
N GLN A 621 -23.10 0.57 16.41
CA GLN A 621 -21.68 0.27 16.13
C GLN A 621 -21.39 -0.02 14.65
N LEU A 622 -22.41 -0.09 13.79
CA LEU A 622 -22.26 -0.56 12.41
C LEU A 622 -21.79 0.59 11.49
N SER A 623 -20.69 0.36 10.78
CA SER A 623 -20.25 1.23 9.69
C SER A 623 -20.93 0.87 8.36
N THR A 624 -21.01 1.80 7.42
CA THR A 624 -21.52 1.55 6.06
C THR A 624 -20.82 0.38 5.38
N GLY A 625 -19.51 0.22 5.60
CA GLY A 625 -18.75 -0.95 5.12
C GLY A 625 -19.17 -2.26 5.78
N THR A 626 -19.50 -2.24 7.09
CA THR A 626 -20.06 -3.42 7.79
C THR A 626 -21.41 -3.82 7.20
N ILE A 627 -22.29 -2.83 6.92
CA ILE A 627 -23.61 -3.07 6.32
C ILE A 627 -23.48 -3.63 4.90
N SER A 628 -22.53 -3.13 4.09
CA SER A 628 -22.24 -3.68 2.76
C SER A 628 -21.85 -5.17 2.81
N ILE A 629 -20.99 -5.55 3.77
CA ILE A 629 -20.61 -6.95 3.98
C ILE A 629 -21.84 -7.79 4.40
N PHE A 630 -22.72 -7.27 5.25
CA PHE A 630 -23.98 -7.96 5.59
C PHE A 630 -24.92 -8.15 4.39
N CYS A 631 -25.00 -7.18 3.48
CA CYS A 631 -25.75 -7.34 2.23
C CYS A 631 -25.21 -8.49 1.39
N PHE A 632 -23.88 -8.61 1.27
CA PHE A 632 -23.23 -9.72 0.56
C PHE A 632 -23.44 -11.08 1.29
N MET A 633 -23.34 -11.10 2.62
CA MET A 633 -23.57 -12.31 3.43
C MET A 633 -25.01 -12.82 3.31
N LEU A 634 -26.02 -11.95 3.30
CA LEU A 634 -27.42 -12.37 3.10
C LEU A 634 -27.73 -12.76 1.64
N LEU A 635 -27.15 -12.07 0.65
CA LEU A 635 -27.27 -12.51 -0.76
C LEU A 635 -26.64 -13.89 -0.97
N SER A 636 -25.46 -14.14 -0.40
CA SER A 636 -24.82 -15.45 -0.41
C SER A 636 -25.65 -16.51 0.31
N ALA A 637 -26.16 -16.21 1.50
CA ALA A 637 -27.00 -17.14 2.27
C ALA A 637 -28.30 -17.51 1.53
N SER A 638 -28.98 -16.56 0.89
CA SER A 638 -30.21 -16.81 0.15
C SER A 638 -30.00 -17.59 -1.14
N SER A 639 -28.93 -17.29 -1.90
CA SER A 639 -28.54 -18.11 -3.06
C SER A 639 -28.22 -19.55 -2.65
N LEU A 640 -27.54 -19.73 -1.51
CA LEU A 640 -27.31 -21.06 -0.95
C LEU A 640 -28.62 -21.73 -0.55
N TRP A 641 -29.52 -21.09 0.20
CA TRP A 641 -30.80 -21.69 0.60
C TRP A 641 -31.68 -22.08 -0.59
N LEU A 642 -31.69 -21.30 -1.68
CA LEU A 642 -32.40 -21.67 -2.91
C LEU A 642 -31.83 -22.97 -3.48
N TRP A 643 -30.51 -23.06 -3.63
CA TRP A 643 -29.86 -24.24 -4.22
C TRP A 643 -29.95 -25.48 -3.32
N LEU A 644 -29.59 -25.36 -2.04
CA LEU A 644 -29.72 -26.41 -1.02
C LEU A 644 -31.17 -26.90 -0.90
N GLY A 645 -32.15 -25.99 -1.00
CA GLY A 645 -33.56 -26.33 -1.00
C GLY A 645 -33.98 -27.09 -2.26
N LEU A 646 -33.55 -26.63 -3.45
CA LEU A 646 -33.90 -27.25 -4.74
C LEU A 646 -33.32 -28.64 -4.89
N ASP A 647 -32.14 -28.89 -4.30
CA ASP A 647 -31.45 -30.18 -4.35
C ASP A 647 -31.97 -31.17 -3.29
N SER A 648 -32.50 -30.67 -2.16
CA SER A 648 -33.06 -31.51 -1.08
C SER A 648 -34.55 -31.83 -1.21
N LEU A 649 -35.30 -31.09 -2.04
CA LEU A 649 -36.72 -31.35 -2.31
C LEU A 649 -36.91 -31.87 -3.74
N ALA A 650 -37.30 -33.13 -3.88
CA ALA A 650 -37.60 -33.74 -5.18
C ALA A 650 -39.07 -33.52 -5.60
N GLY A 651 -39.29 -33.29 -6.91
CA GLY A 651 -40.63 -33.24 -7.54
C GLY A 651 -40.97 -31.89 -8.20
N GLU A 652 -42.04 -31.84 -9.00
CA GLU A 652 -42.42 -30.66 -9.80
C GLU A 652 -42.66 -29.37 -8.99
N HIS A 653 -43.03 -29.51 -7.72
CA HIS A 653 -43.31 -28.39 -6.83
C HIS A 653 -42.12 -27.99 -5.95
N ALA A 654 -40.94 -28.62 -6.11
CA ALA A 654 -39.74 -28.33 -5.33
C ALA A 654 -39.45 -26.83 -5.24
N MET A 655 -39.40 -26.15 -6.39
CA MET A 655 -39.14 -24.71 -6.48
C MET A 655 -40.22 -23.84 -5.80
N VAL A 656 -41.46 -24.32 -5.69
CA VAL A 656 -42.53 -23.62 -4.97
C VAL A 656 -42.31 -23.76 -3.46
N TRP A 657 -42.01 -24.96 -2.98
CA TRP A 657 -41.75 -25.23 -1.56
C TRP A 657 -40.48 -24.54 -1.05
N THR A 658 -39.42 -24.43 -1.85
CA THR A 658 -38.20 -23.70 -1.48
C THR A 658 -38.44 -22.20 -1.40
N LEU A 659 -39.09 -21.61 -2.41
CA LEU A 659 -39.49 -20.20 -2.39
C LEU A 659 -40.38 -19.90 -1.19
N LEU A 660 -41.38 -20.75 -0.91
CA LEU A 660 -42.25 -20.61 0.27
C LEU A 660 -41.43 -20.63 1.57
N ALA A 661 -40.59 -21.65 1.79
CA ALA A 661 -39.80 -21.79 3.00
C ALA A 661 -38.86 -20.59 3.24
N ILE A 662 -38.19 -20.10 2.18
CA ILE A 662 -37.28 -18.94 2.25
C ILE A 662 -38.06 -17.65 2.50
N VAL A 663 -39.21 -17.45 1.84
CA VAL A 663 -40.08 -16.28 2.08
C VAL A 663 -40.63 -16.30 3.50
N THR A 664 -41.09 -17.45 4.02
CA THR A 664 -41.53 -17.59 5.42
C THR A 664 -40.38 -17.27 6.39
N ALA A 665 -39.17 -17.78 6.14
CA ALA A 665 -38.00 -17.44 6.95
C ALA A 665 -37.70 -15.93 6.94
N TYR A 666 -37.76 -15.29 5.77
CA TYR A 666 -37.60 -13.84 5.61
C TYR A 666 -38.68 -13.02 6.33
N VAL A 667 -39.94 -13.48 6.30
CA VAL A 667 -41.04 -12.86 7.06
C VAL A 667 -40.78 -12.98 8.56
N CYS A 668 -40.44 -14.16 9.08
CA CYS A 668 -40.12 -14.34 10.50
C CYS A 668 -38.93 -13.48 10.94
N MET A 669 -37.86 -13.41 10.13
CA MET A 669 -36.71 -12.52 10.40
C MET A 669 -37.11 -11.04 10.38
N ASN A 670 -37.97 -10.64 9.44
CA ASN A 670 -38.47 -9.27 9.33
C ASN A 670 -39.30 -8.87 10.54
N GLU A 671 -40.26 -9.69 10.98
CA GLU A 671 -41.08 -9.40 12.16
C GLU A 671 -40.24 -9.34 13.45
N VAL A 672 -39.33 -10.30 13.63
CA VAL A 672 -38.39 -10.30 14.76
C VAL A 672 -37.56 -9.01 14.79
N ILE A 673 -37.14 -8.47 13.65
CA ILE A 673 -36.29 -7.27 13.60
C ILE A 673 -37.09 -5.95 13.61
N LEU A 674 -38.28 -5.90 13.02
CA LEU A 674 -39.19 -4.76 13.16
C LEU A 674 -39.63 -4.57 14.62
N SER A 675 -39.88 -5.67 15.35
CA SER A 675 -40.13 -5.61 16.81
C SER A 675 -38.98 -5.00 17.62
N ARG A 676 -37.77 -4.94 17.04
CA ARG A 676 -36.57 -4.33 17.64
C ARG A 676 -36.25 -2.95 17.06
N GLN A 677 -37.13 -2.36 16.25
CA GLN A 677 -36.98 -1.03 15.64
C GLN A 677 -35.69 -0.86 14.81
N ALA A 678 -35.25 -1.88 14.07
CA ALA A 678 -34.19 -1.70 13.08
C ALA A 678 -34.79 -1.27 11.73
N THR A 679 -34.42 -0.08 11.27
CA THR A 679 -34.82 0.43 9.96
C THR A 679 -33.71 0.19 8.92
N TRP A 680 -32.84 1.17 8.68
CA TRP A 680 -31.94 1.18 7.53
C TRP A 680 -30.86 0.08 7.54
N SER A 681 -30.30 -0.27 8.71
CA SER A 681 -29.29 -1.32 8.87
C SER A 681 -29.81 -2.75 8.63
N TRP A 682 -31.13 -2.92 8.57
CA TRP A 682 -31.79 -4.17 8.20
C TRP A 682 -32.38 -4.10 6.78
N LEU A 683 -32.96 -2.96 6.40
CA LEU A 683 -33.67 -2.79 5.13
C LEU A 683 -32.76 -3.06 3.91
N LEU A 684 -31.51 -2.57 3.92
CA LEU A 684 -30.57 -2.80 2.82
C LEU A 684 -30.14 -4.29 2.72
N PRO A 685 -29.63 -4.95 3.79
CA PRO A 685 -29.32 -6.38 3.71
C PRO A 685 -30.53 -7.27 3.40
N LYS A 686 -31.73 -6.92 3.88
CA LYS A 686 -32.98 -7.62 3.55
C LYS A 686 -33.25 -7.58 2.05
N TRP A 687 -33.30 -6.39 1.44
CA TRP A 687 -33.64 -6.25 0.02
C TRP A 687 -32.59 -6.87 -0.89
N LEU A 688 -31.28 -6.72 -0.60
CA LEU A 688 -30.25 -7.37 -1.43
C LEU A 688 -30.28 -8.90 -1.27
N GLY A 689 -30.52 -9.41 -0.06
CA GLY A 689 -30.66 -10.85 0.16
C GLY A 689 -31.89 -11.48 -0.48
N LEU A 690 -32.94 -10.70 -0.77
CA LEU A 690 -34.14 -11.16 -1.47
C LEU A 690 -33.98 -11.19 -3.01
N THR A 691 -32.93 -10.60 -3.60
CA THR A 691 -32.81 -10.56 -5.07
C THR A 691 -32.72 -11.94 -5.75
N PRO A 692 -32.03 -12.97 -5.19
CA PRO A 692 -32.03 -14.30 -5.79
C PRO A 692 -33.41 -14.95 -5.73
N VAL A 693 -34.16 -14.71 -4.65
CA VAL A 693 -35.51 -15.24 -4.40
C VAL A 693 -36.51 -14.61 -5.39
N MET A 694 -36.42 -13.30 -5.61
CA MET A 694 -37.22 -12.60 -6.60
C MET A 694 -36.90 -13.04 -8.03
N PHE A 695 -35.62 -13.28 -8.36
CA PHE A 695 -35.22 -13.78 -9.67
C PHE A 695 -35.73 -15.21 -9.92
N ALA A 696 -35.62 -16.10 -8.91
CA ALA A 696 -36.15 -17.45 -8.98
C ALA A 696 -37.69 -17.47 -9.11
N ALA A 697 -38.40 -16.64 -8.34
CA ALA A 697 -39.85 -16.49 -8.47
C ALA A 697 -40.26 -15.99 -9.88
N LEU A 698 -39.52 -15.02 -10.43
CA LEU A 698 -39.75 -14.52 -11.80
C LEU A 698 -39.47 -15.60 -12.86
N SER A 699 -38.37 -16.35 -12.75
CA SER A 699 -38.07 -17.43 -13.69
C SER A 699 -39.09 -18.58 -13.62
N LEU A 700 -39.64 -18.87 -12.44
CA LEU A 700 -40.72 -19.84 -12.29
C LEU A 700 -41.98 -19.36 -13.02
N VAL A 701 -42.39 -18.10 -12.86
CA VAL A 701 -43.55 -17.53 -13.57
C VAL A 701 -43.35 -17.57 -15.08
N ILE A 702 -42.18 -17.17 -15.58
CA ILE A 702 -41.84 -17.23 -17.01
C ILE A 702 -41.85 -18.67 -17.53
N SER A 703 -41.37 -19.65 -16.74
CA SER A 703 -41.37 -21.08 -17.12
C SER A 703 -42.77 -21.73 -17.15
N ARG A 704 -43.80 -21.02 -16.70
CA ARG A 704 -45.20 -21.48 -16.65
C ARG A 704 -46.13 -20.61 -17.51
N ASP A 705 -45.62 -19.58 -18.20
CA ASP A 705 -46.39 -18.76 -19.13
C ASP A 705 -46.51 -19.44 -20.50
N TYR A 706 -47.75 -19.72 -20.92
CA TYR A 706 -48.08 -20.28 -22.22
C TYR A 706 -49.23 -19.45 -22.83
N ASP A 707 -48.98 -18.85 -23.99
CA ASP A 707 -49.90 -17.94 -24.70
C ASP A 707 -50.45 -16.78 -23.85
N GLY A 708 -49.67 -16.30 -22.87
CA GLY A 708 -50.05 -15.21 -21.96
C GLY A 708 -50.89 -15.67 -20.75
N ALA A 709 -51.01 -16.97 -20.52
CA ALA A 709 -51.69 -17.57 -19.37
C ALA A 709 -50.72 -18.42 -18.55
N ILE A 710 -50.66 -18.17 -17.23
CA ILE A 710 -49.81 -18.92 -16.30
C ILE A 710 -50.45 -20.29 -16.01
N GLN A 711 -49.93 -21.35 -16.63
CA GLN A 711 -50.44 -22.72 -16.52
C GLN A 711 -49.83 -23.44 -15.30
N TRP A 712 -50.58 -23.46 -14.20
CA TRP A 712 -50.26 -24.25 -13.03
C TRP A 712 -50.76 -25.69 -13.18
N VAL A 713 -49.85 -26.66 -13.10
CA VAL A 713 -50.22 -28.07 -12.91
C VAL A 713 -50.71 -28.22 -11.47
N SER A 714 -52.03 -28.35 -11.29
CA SER A 714 -52.62 -28.80 -10.03
C SER A 714 -52.42 -30.31 -9.91
N GLY A 715 -51.48 -30.73 -9.06
CA GLY A 715 -51.26 -32.14 -8.77
C GLY A 715 -52.52 -32.81 -8.18
N THR A 716 -52.77 -34.05 -8.62
CA THR A 716 -53.82 -34.94 -8.11
C THR A 716 -53.30 -35.82 -6.98
#